data_AF-A0A8T2XZF9-F1
#
_entry.id   AF-A0A8T2XZF9-F1
#
_cell.length_a   1.000
_cell.length_b   1.000
_cell.length_c   1.000
_cell.angle_alpha   90.00
_cell.angle_beta   90.00
_cell.angle_gamma   90.00
#
_symmetry.space_group_name_H-M   'P 1'
#
loop_
_entity.id
_entity.type
_entity.pdbx_description
1 polymer ?
#
loop_
_entity_poly.entity_id
_entity_poly.type
_entity_poly.pdbx_seq_one_letter_code
_entity_poly.pdbx_strand_id
1 'polypeptide(L)'
;MLNSNLKKMGSAPSSSSVVFAVLFLVLNVPVLCHGGKTSSFVRKVEKTVDMPLDSDVFRVPPGYNAPQQVHITQGDHVGKAVIVSWVTANEPGSKKVIYWSENSEHKEEANSKVYTYKFYNYTSGYIHHCTIRNLEFNTKYYYVVGVGHTERKFWFTTPPAVGPDVPYTFGLIGDLGQSYDSNTTLSHYEKNPTKGQAVLFVGDLSYADNYPNHDNVRWDTWGRFVERSVAYQPWIWTAGNHEIDFAPEIGETKPFKPFTHRYHVPYRASQSTAPFWYSIKRASAYIIVLSSYSAYGKYTPQYKWLEQELPKVNRSETPWLIVLMHSPWYNSYNYHYMEGETMRVMYEPWFVQYKVDVVFAGHVHAYERSERISNIAYNIVNGKCVPVRDQTAPVYITIGDGGNLEGLATNMTYPQPEYSAYREASFGHAIFDIKNRTHAYYGWHRNQDGYAVEADTMWFYNRYWHPAKKLGQFAKPPKHSGKQWTMASIYESTLPFVRGGQLDFQPGVEILTTEKSSFKASNALNLRSINPSSTRRTSFSSTASDNDSLRRRGPEPASSFVGMHCIFDQCKAAEPPSVIKKLEGHSKDVTDFDFSSNNQYIASAFMDKTVRVWELSKGICIRVIYGVSSQLCICFHPIDPTHDLNQFERLPTSYVQAFMLKQFQMRISKSVFNFSTGRIINKLVLDDKVTALDHDHTGHLFSGCVYPTSMDPHTGALFRSHRYRSSGKSRYQVTTVWYRSLSLLAGGPVLLTCTQDGSFSFFSVALEIKGYLTLSGSLKLAPRVHSIRASFCPLLSLEKGEYIVAGSEDSNVYLPNSAKAYGHRFPVGDVAWNHGENLLTSDIYGIVILWKREKTRQSRNQNFFPAVLVDSFSYQAKGCSITSLDWIL
;
A
#
# COMPACT_ATOMS: atom_id res chain seq x y z
N MET A 1 -76.05 -47.73 -2.87
CA MET A 1 -76.18 -48.33 -1.52
C MET A 1 -74.96 -47.91 -0.70
N LEU A 2 -75.05 -47.51 0.58
CA LEU A 2 -76.17 -47.01 1.39
C LEU A 2 -75.55 -46.27 2.61
N ASN A 3 -76.24 -45.29 3.21
CA ASN A 3 -75.74 -44.52 4.36
C ASN A 3 -75.67 -45.33 5.67
N SER A 4 -74.64 -45.09 6.51
CA SER A 4 -74.78 -45.13 7.99
C SER A 4 -73.65 -44.44 8.79
N ASN A 5 -73.98 -43.27 9.38
CA ASN A 5 -73.69 -42.87 10.76
C ASN A 5 -72.26 -42.86 11.36
N LEU A 6 -71.62 -41.68 11.30
CA LEU A 6 -71.20 -40.85 12.46
C LEU A 6 -70.89 -41.53 13.83
N LYS A 7 -69.69 -41.25 14.37
CA LYS A 7 -69.53 -40.84 15.78
C LYS A 7 -68.22 -40.09 16.13
N LYS A 8 -68.39 -38.82 16.52
CA LYS A 8 -67.64 -37.99 17.51
C LYS A 8 -66.13 -37.65 17.37
N MET A 9 -65.93 -36.33 17.33
CA MET A 9 -65.00 -35.50 18.13
C MET A 9 -63.50 -35.42 17.75
N GLY A 10 -63.05 -34.18 17.56
CA GLY A 10 -61.68 -33.78 17.20
C GLY A 10 -61.68 -32.34 16.67
N SER A 11 -61.82 -31.34 17.55
CA SER A 11 -61.97 -29.93 17.17
C SER A 11 -60.67 -29.31 16.65
N ALA A 12 -60.70 -28.71 15.47
CA ALA A 12 -59.56 -28.04 14.87
C ALA A 12 -59.16 -26.74 15.60
N PRO A 13 -57.85 -26.43 15.74
CA PRO A 13 -57.40 -25.12 16.18
C PRO A 13 -57.60 -24.07 15.07
N SER A 14 -57.95 -22.84 15.48
CA SER A 14 -58.30 -21.72 14.58
C SER A 14 -57.14 -21.25 13.69
N SER A 15 -57.44 -20.95 12.43
CA SER A 15 -56.52 -20.45 11.39
C SER A 15 -55.95 -19.04 11.60
N SER A 16 -55.98 -18.52 12.82
CA SER A 16 -55.49 -17.18 13.19
C SER A 16 -54.04 -17.20 13.69
N SER A 17 -53.59 -18.28 14.32
CA SER A 17 -52.27 -18.37 14.97
C SER A 17 -51.10 -18.48 13.98
N VAL A 18 -51.34 -19.07 12.80
CA VAL A 18 -50.31 -19.25 11.77
C VAL A 18 -49.92 -17.92 11.11
N VAL A 19 -50.90 -17.02 10.90
CA VAL A 19 -50.66 -15.71 10.26
C VAL A 19 -49.74 -14.83 11.14
N PHE A 20 -49.93 -14.84 12.45
CA PHE A 20 -49.07 -14.09 13.38
C PHE A 20 -47.65 -14.64 13.47
N ALA A 21 -47.45 -15.97 13.39
CA ALA A 21 -46.13 -16.58 13.34
C ALA A 21 -45.35 -16.17 12.07
N VAL A 22 -46.02 -16.14 10.92
CA VAL A 22 -45.41 -15.69 9.65
C VAL A 22 -45.09 -14.19 9.69
N LEU A 23 -45.96 -13.34 10.25
CA LEU A 23 -45.67 -11.92 10.41
C LEU A 23 -44.44 -11.65 11.30
N PHE A 24 -44.26 -12.42 12.38
CA PHE A 24 -43.08 -12.31 13.24
C PHE A 24 -41.79 -12.79 12.55
N LEU A 25 -41.86 -13.77 11.65
CA LEU A 25 -40.73 -14.19 10.82
C LEU A 25 -40.36 -13.16 9.74
N VAL A 26 -41.32 -12.39 9.23
CA VAL A 26 -41.08 -11.33 8.23
C VAL A 26 -40.59 -10.01 8.87
N LEU A 27 -40.87 -9.79 10.17
CA LEU A 27 -40.46 -8.57 10.89
C LEU A 27 -39.19 -8.73 11.75
N ASN A 28 -38.50 -9.86 11.69
CA ASN A 28 -37.14 -9.97 12.21
C ASN A 28 -36.16 -9.26 11.26
N VAL A 29 -36.02 -7.96 11.48
CA VAL A 29 -35.09 -7.03 10.81
C VAL A 29 -33.75 -7.72 10.52
N PRO A 30 -33.28 -7.76 9.25
CA PRO A 30 -31.90 -8.15 8.99
C PRO A 30 -31.02 -7.14 9.71
N VAL A 31 -30.16 -7.61 10.62
CA VAL A 31 -29.10 -6.78 11.19
C VAL A 31 -28.27 -6.29 10.00
N LEU A 32 -28.45 -5.02 9.65
CA LEU A 32 -27.72 -4.38 8.57
C LEU A 32 -26.26 -4.30 8.99
N CYS A 33 -25.50 -5.33 8.63
CA CYS A 33 -24.05 -5.31 8.64
C CYS A 33 -23.60 -4.20 7.68
N HIS A 34 -23.40 -3.00 8.23
CA HIS A 34 -22.79 -1.86 7.54
C HIS A 34 -21.30 -2.16 7.35
N GLY A 35 -21.01 -3.06 6.41
CA GLY A 35 -19.75 -3.08 5.68
C GLY A 35 -19.72 -1.94 4.67
N GLY A 36 -18.53 -1.57 4.22
CA GLY A 36 -18.34 -0.48 3.28
C GLY A 36 -19.05 -0.68 1.93
N LYS A 37 -19.31 0.44 1.26
CA LYS A 37 -19.81 0.49 -0.11
C LYS A 37 -18.64 0.64 -1.07
N THR A 38 -18.18 -0.46 -1.66
CA THR A 38 -17.45 -0.38 -2.93
C THR A 38 -18.47 -0.02 -4.00
N SER A 39 -18.19 1.01 -4.80
CA SER A 39 -19.15 1.46 -5.80
C SER A 39 -19.41 0.39 -6.86
N SER A 40 -20.64 0.33 -7.35
CA SER A 40 -21.02 -0.46 -8.53
C SER A 40 -20.81 0.31 -9.86
N PHE A 41 -20.40 1.58 -9.79
CA PHE A 41 -20.01 2.34 -10.96
C PHE A 41 -18.61 1.92 -11.40
N VAL A 42 -18.47 1.66 -12.70
CA VAL A 42 -17.19 1.34 -13.34
C VAL A 42 -16.99 2.35 -14.47
N ARG A 43 -16.04 3.27 -14.32
CA ARG A 43 -15.64 4.16 -15.42
C ARG A 43 -15.13 3.30 -16.58
N LYS A 44 -15.50 3.65 -17.81
CA LYS A 44 -14.80 3.14 -19.00
C LYS A 44 -13.33 3.56 -18.90
N VAL A 45 -12.43 2.58 -18.84
CA VAL A 45 -10.99 2.84 -18.76
C VAL A 45 -10.53 3.38 -20.10
N GLU A 46 -10.10 4.64 -20.10
CA GLU A 46 -9.54 5.34 -21.24
C GLU A 46 -8.17 5.88 -20.79
N LYS A 47 -7.19 5.90 -21.70
CA LYS A 47 -5.84 6.33 -21.36
C LYS A 47 -5.85 7.83 -21.03
N THR A 48 -5.46 8.20 -19.82
CA THR A 48 -5.20 9.60 -19.50
C THR A 48 -4.04 10.12 -20.36
N VAL A 49 -4.19 11.30 -20.94
CA VAL A 49 -3.16 11.93 -21.77
C VAL A 49 -3.00 13.38 -21.35
N ASP A 50 -1.76 13.73 -21.05
CA ASP A 50 -1.37 15.11 -20.74
C ASP A 50 -1.68 16.05 -21.92
N MET A 51 -2.15 17.25 -21.62
CA MET A 51 -2.48 18.23 -22.65
C MET A 51 -1.21 18.63 -23.44
N PRO A 52 -1.31 18.86 -24.76
CA PRO A 52 -0.18 19.30 -25.58
C PRO A 52 0.16 20.77 -25.29
N LEU A 53 1.42 21.16 -25.53
CA LEU A 53 1.97 22.46 -25.08
C LEU A 53 1.30 23.71 -25.70
N ASP A 54 0.59 23.54 -26.82
CA ASP A 54 -0.17 24.55 -27.54
C ASP A 54 -1.63 24.71 -27.06
N SER A 55 -2.06 23.93 -26.06
CA SER A 55 -3.40 24.01 -25.45
C SER A 55 -3.71 25.41 -24.92
N ASP A 56 -4.98 25.82 -25.01
CA ASP A 56 -5.47 27.13 -24.58
C ASP A 56 -5.17 27.43 -23.11
N VAL A 57 -5.32 26.45 -22.23
CA VAL A 57 -4.99 26.53 -20.79
C VAL A 57 -3.49 26.75 -20.50
N PHE A 58 -2.60 26.46 -21.45
CA PHE A 58 -1.16 26.70 -21.33
C PHE A 58 -0.69 27.97 -22.04
N ARG A 59 -1.60 28.73 -22.65
CA ARG A 59 -1.27 29.94 -23.39
C ARG A 59 -0.53 30.95 -22.52
N VAL A 60 0.62 31.42 -23.00
CA VAL A 60 1.38 32.49 -22.34
C VAL A 60 0.57 33.80 -22.41
N PRO A 61 0.40 34.54 -21.30
CA PRO A 61 -0.25 35.85 -21.30
C PRO A 61 0.42 36.82 -22.30
N PRO A 62 -0.34 37.55 -23.13
CA PRO A 62 0.22 38.45 -24.12
C PRO A 62 0.81 39.71 -23.47
N GLY A 63 1.84 40.27 -24.10
CA GLY A 63 2.51 41.51 -23.67
C GLY A 63 3.97 41.28 -23.27
N TYR A 64 4.78 42.33 -23.34
CA TYR A 64 6.20 42.24 -22.98
C TYR A 64 6.38 41.94 -21.49
N ASN A 65 7.18 40.92 -21.19
CA ASN A 65 7.50 40.42 -19.86
C ASN A 65 6.26 40.20 -18.94
N ALA A 66 5.13 39.80 -19.53
CA ALA A 66 3.86 39.66 -18.81
C ALA A 66 3.95 38.63 -17.68
N PRO A 67 3.45 38.94 -16.45
CA PRO A 67 3.35 37.99 -15.36
C PRO A 67 2.52 36.77 -15.75
N GLN A 68 3.00 35.59 -15.42
CA GLN A 68 2.35 34.32 -15.65
C GLN A 68 2.48 33.42 -14.41
N GLN A 69 1.74 32.31 -14.39
CA GLN A 69 1.75 31.35 -13.29
C GLN A 69 1.38 32.01 -11.95
N VAL A 70 0.47 33.00 -12.02
CA VAL A 70 0.08 33.82 -10.87
C VAL A 70 -0.70 32.93 -9.90
N HIS A 71 -0.26 32.89 -8.65
CA HIS A 71 -0.88 32.04 -7.64
C HIS A 71 -0.77 32.67 -6.26
N ILE A 72 -1.74 32.39 -5.40
CA ILE A 72 -1.77 32.90 -4.03
C ILE A 72 -1.89 31.76 -3.01
N THR A 73 -1.38 32.00 -1.79
CA THR A 73 -1.66 31.15 -0.62
C THR A 73 -1.72 32.00 0.65
N GLN A 74 -2.15 31.45 1.78
CA GLN A 74 -2.22 32.17 3.05
C GLN A 74 -0.80 32.55 3.54
N GLY A 75 -0.60 33.78 4.04
CA GLY A 75 0.71 34.36 4.35
C GLY A 75 1.06 34.51 5.83
N ASP A 76 0.16 34.07 6.71
CA ASP A 76 0.23 34.14 8.17
C ASP A 76 -0.59 33.00 8.82
N HIS A 77 -0.59 32.95 10.15
CA HIS A 77 -1.28 31.91 10.89
C HIS A 77 -2.80 32.08 11.01
N VAL A 78 -3.38 33.27 10.75
CA VAL A 78 -4.81 33.54 11.01
C VAL A 78 -5.61 34.06 9.81
N GLY A 79 -4.96 34.48 8.73
CA GLY A 79 -5.61 34.92 7.49
C GLY A 79 -5.59 36.43 7.25
N LYS A 80 -4.80 37.22 8.00
CA LYS A 80 -4.55 38.65 7.72
C LYS A 80 -3.40 38.88 6.72
N ALA A 81 -2.88 37.84 6.08
CA ALA A 81 -1.83 37.94 5.07
C ALA A 81 -2.02 36.94 3.92
N VAL A 82 -1.48 37.31 2.76
CA VAL A 82 -1.49 36.49 1.54
C VAL A 82 -0.10 36.52 0.91
N ILE A 83 0.44 35.35 0.57
CA ILE A 83 1.59 35.24 -0.32
C ILE A 83 1.05 35.32 -1.74
N VAL A 84 1.50 36.32 -2.51
CA VAL A 84 1.24 36.47 -3.93
C VAL A 84 2.52 36.11 -4.68
N SER A 85 2.39 35.19 -5.64
CA SER A 85 3.48 34.68 -6.46
C SER A 85 3.19 34.85 -7.94
N TRP A 86 4.25 35.01 -8.75
CA TRP A 86 4.18 35.01 -10.21
C TRP A 86 5.55 34.76 -10.83
N VAL A 87 5.61 34.49 -12.13
CA VAL A 87 6.85 34.38 -12.91
C VAL A 87 6.87 35.45 -14.02
N THR A 88 8.02 36.08 -14.25
CA THR A 88 8.31 36.86 -15.46
C THR A 88 9.38 36.14 -16.29
N ALA A 89 9.23 36.15 -17.62
CA ALA A 89 10.00 35.25 -18.50
C ALA A 89 11.25 35.90 -19.12
N ASN A 90 11.20 37.19 -19.43
CA ASN A 90 12.23 37.85 -20.25
C ASN A 90 13.30 38.52 -19.39
N GLU A 91 12.88 39.18 -18.31
CA GLU A 91 13.75 39.91 -17.39
C GLU A 91 13.15 39.95 -15.96
N PRO A 92 13.93 40.31 -14.91
CA PRO A 92 13.46 40.29 -13.52
C PRO A 92 12.24 41.17 -13.20
N GLY A 93 11.94 42.14 -14.07
CA GLY A 93 10.77 43.01 -13.97
C GLY A 93 10.65 43.78 -12.65
N SER A 94 9.45 44.28 -12.39
CA SER A 94 9.14 44.98 -11.14
C SER A 94 8.88 44.02 -9.99
N LYS A 95 9.35 44.41 -8.80
CA LYS A 95 9.12 43.69 -7.54
C LYS A 95 7.83 44.13 -6.84
N LYS A 96 7.10 45.11 -7.39
CA LYS A 96 5.90 45.67 -6.76
C LYS A 96 4.66 44.78 -6.99
N VAL A 97 3.88 44.60 -5.92
CA VAL A 97 2.45 44.29 -5.98
C VAL A 97 1.69 45.50 -5.49
N ILE A 98 0.78 46.03 -6.31
CA ILE A 98 -0.14 47.11 -5.90
C ILE A 98 -1.45 46.46 -5.48
N TYR A 99 -2.01 46.79 -4.31
CA TYR A 99 -3.25 46.19 -3.82
C TYR A 99 -4.16 47.20 -3.11
N TRP A 100 -5.46 46.92 -3.09
CA TRP A 100 -6.47 47.73 -2.41
C TRP A 100 -7.72 46.90 -2.11
N SER A 101 -8.45 47.24 -1.05
CA SER A 101 -9.77 46.64 -0.79
C SER A 101 -10.82 47.20 -1.77
N GLU A 102 -11.86 46.43 -2.06
CA GLU A 102 -12.92 46.82 -3.01
C GLU A 102 -13.62 48.14 -2.65
N ASN A 103 -13.65 48.48 -1.36
CA ASN A 103 -14.26 49.71 -0.84
C ASN A 103 -13.23 50.86 -0.61
N SER A 104 -11.98 50.72 -1.08
CA SER A 104 -10.91 51.71 -0.92
C SER A 104 -10.44 52.26 -2.27
N GLU A 105 -10.39 53.59 -2.37
CA GLU A 105 -9.69 54.27 -3.46
C GLU A 105 -8.16 54.33 -3.25
N HIS A 106 -7.71 54.18 -2.00
CA HIS A 106 -6.29 54.16 -1.65
C HIS A 106 -5.67 52.82 -2.03
N LYS A 107 -4.54 52.88 -2.75
CA LYS A 107 -3.75 51.72 -3.18
C LYS A 107 -2.45 51.65 -2.41
N GLU A 108 -2.21 50.51 -1.77
CA GLU A 108 -0.99 50.18 -1.06
C GLU A 108 0.00 49.43 -1.98
N GLU A 109 1.28 49.44 -1.61
CA GLU A 109 2.34 48.70 -2.31
C GLU A 109 3.06 47.72 -1.38
N ALA A 110 3.27 46.49 -1.85
CA ALA A 110 4.16 45.52 -1.22
C ALA A 110 5.28 45.09 -2.18
N ASN A 111 6.45 44.75 -1.64
CA ASN A 111 7.63 44.37 -2.43
C ASN A 111 7.90 42.86 -2.36
N SER A 112 8.25 42.26 -3.50
CA SER A 112 8.60 40.85 -3.65
C SER A 112 10.09 40.60 -3.43
N LYS A 113 10.42 39.34 -3.15
CA LYS A 113 11.75 38.78 -3.43
C LYS A 113 11.68 38.04 -4.77
N VAL A 114 12.79 38.04 -5.49
CA VAL A 114 12.92 37.39 -6.80
C VAL A 114 13.94 36.27 -6.69
N TYR A 115 13.60 35.13 -7.27
CA TYR A 115 14.34 33.88 -7.24
C TYR A 115 14.46 33.31 -8.65
N THR A 116 15.52 32.54 -8.89
CA THR A 116 15.67 31.69 -10.08
C THR A 116 16.30 30.37 -9.65
N TYR A 117 16.02 29.30 -10.39
CA TYR A 117 16.73 28.04 -10.24
C TYR A 117 17.11 27.45 -11.60
N LYS A 118 18.06 26.52 -11.59
CA LYS A 118 18.33 25.62 -12.70
C LYS A 118 17.99 24.21 -12.29
N PHE A 119 17.51 23.39 -13.22
CA PHE A 119 17.30 21.95 -12.99
C PHE A 119 17.84 21.20 -14.21
N TYR A 120 18.93 20.45 -14.04
CA TYR A 120 19.69 19.89 -15.17
C TYR A 120 20.01 20.97 -16.24
N ASN A 121 19.44 20.89 -17.45
CA ASN A 121 19.61 21.87 -18.53
C ASN A 121 18.58 23.03 -18.48
N TYR A 122 17.47 22.87 -17.76
CA TYR A 122 16.43 23.89 -17.60
C TYR A 122 16.92 25.05 -16.72
N THR A 123 16.49 26.26 -17.04
CA THR A 123 16.67 27.46 -16.20
C THR A 123 15.32 28.17 -16.09
N SER A 124 14.90 28.49 -14.86
CA SER A 124 13.60 29.11 -14.63
C SER A 124 13.54 30.55 -15.13
N GLY A 125 12.33 31.00 -15.44
CA GLY A 125 12.01 32.43 -15.39
C GLY A 125 12.24 33.01 -13.99
N TYR A 126 12.06 34.33 -13.86
CA TYR A 126 12.23 35.04 -12.61
C TYR A 126 10.98 34.86 -11.75
N ILE A 127 11.10 34.13 -10.64
CA ILE A 127 9.99 33.78 -9.77
C ILE A 127 9.91 34.80 -8.62
N HIS A 128 8.75 35.43 -8.47
CA HIS A 128 8.49 36.43 -7.46
C HIS A 128 7.65 35.85 -6.33
N HIS A 129 8.00 36.19 -5.09
CA HIS A 129 7.15 35.98 -3.92
C HIS A 129 7.05 37.27 -3.11
N CYS A 130 5.83 37.79 -2.97
CA CYS A 130 5.49 38.92 -2.12
C CYS A 130 4.55 38.44 -1.01
N THR A 131 4.70 38.93 0.23
CA THR A 131 3.68 38.70 1.27
C THR A 131 3.00 40.01 1.62
N ILE A 132 1.76 40.15 1.19
CA ILE A 132 0.87 41.22 1.62
C ILE A 132 0.41 40.88 3.05
N ARG A 133 0.35 41.87 3.95
CA ARG A 133 0.09 41.67 5.39
C ARG A 133 -0.90 42.70 5.92
N ASN A 134 -1.40 42.45 7.13
CA ASN A 134 -2.34 43.32 7.87
C ASN A 134 -3.68 43.55 7.15
N LEU A 135 -4.03 42.69 6.18
CA LEU A 135 -5.27 42.73 5.41
C LEU A 135 -6.48 42.49 6.32
N GLU A 136 -7.55 43.27 6.14
CA GLU A 136 -8.77 43.07 6.92
C GLU A 136 -9.51 41.78 6.54
N PHE A 137 -10.19 41.20 7.53
CA PHE A 137 -10.93 39.94 7.39
C PHE A 137 -12.21 40.11 6.55
N ASN A 138 -12.69 39.02 5.96
CA ASN A 138 -13.92 38.94 5.13
C ASN A 138 -14.02 40.05 4.06
N THR A 139 -12.88 40.49 3.53
CA THR A 139 -12.76 41.66 2.66
C THR A 139 -12.20 41.24 1.33
N LYS A 140 -12.85 41.69 0.25
CA LYS A 140 -12.36 41.48 -1.12
C LYS A 140 -11.29 42.52 -1.44
N TYR A 141 -10.13 42.03 -1.89
CA TYR A 141 -8.99 42.84 -2.31
C TYR A 141 -8.72 42.62 -3.80
N TYR A 142 -8.41 43.70 -4.50
CA TYR A 142 -7.80 43.67 -5.82
C TYR A 142 -6.29 43.75 -5.68
N TYR A 143 -5.55 43.09 -6.58
CA TYR A 143 -4.10 43.23 -6.66
C TYR A 143 -3.61 43.24 -8.12
N VAL A 144 -2.45 43.87 -8.35
CA VAL A 144 -1.82 44.02 -9.66
C VAL A 144 -0.34 43.62 -9.57
N VAL A 145 0.09 42.81 -10.55
CA VAL A 145 1.48 42.39 -10.76
C VAL A 145 1.95 42.83 -12.15
N GLY A 146 3.27 42.90 -12.38
CA GLY A 146 3.84 43.33 -13.68
C GLY A 146 3.98 44.85 -13.84
N VAL A 147 3.86 45.60 -12.74
CA VAL A 147 3.90 47.08 -12.67
C VAL A 147 5.05 47.65 -13.50
N GLY A 148 4.75 48.56 -14.42
CA GLY A 148 5.74 49.20 -15.31
C GLY A 148 6.11 48.44 -16.59
N HIS A 149 5.60 47.22 -16.79
CA HIS A 149 5.59 46.55 -18.10
C HIS A 149 4.14 46.18 -18.46
N THR A 150 3.84 44.90 -18.68
CA THR A 150 2.47 44.41 -18.88
C THR A 150 1.80 44.13 -17.53
N GLU A 151 0.95 45.04 -17.06
CA GLU A 151 0.20 44.86 -15.81
C GLU A 151 -0.93 43.82 -15.95
N ARG A 152 -1.10 42.97 -14.93
CA ARG A 152 -2.21 42.03 -14.82
C ARG A 152 -2.91 42.20 -13.47
N LYS A 153 -4.24 42.40 -13.50
CA LYS A 153 -5.10 42.62 -12.34
C LYS A 153 -5.87 41.35 -11.96
N PHE A 154 -5.85 41.03 -10.69
CA PHE A 154 -6.53 39.90 -10.05
C PHE A 154 -7.29 40.38 -8.81
N TRP A 155 -7.97 39.46 -8.12
CA TRP A 155 -8.67 39.73 -6.86
C TRP A 155 -8.75 38.48 -6.00
N PHE A 156 -8.83 38.63 -4.67
CA PHE A 156 -9.12 37.55 -3.74
C PHE A 156 -10.03 38.06 -2.62
N THR A 157 -10.56 37.16 -1.80
CA THR A 157 -11.28 37.53 -0.57
C THR A 157 -10.57 36.92 0.64
N THR A 158 -10.24 37.73 1.64
CA THR A 158 -9.70 37.22 2.90
C THR A 158 -10.74 36.37 3.63
N PRO A 159 -10.33 35.33 4.39
CA PRO A 159 -11.28 34.60 5.23
C PRO A 159 -11.91 35.54 6.28
N PRO A 160 -13.08 35.20 6.84
CA PRO A 160 -13.54 35.81 8.07
C PRO A 160 -12.54 35.55 9.22
N ALA A 161 -12.63 36.37 10.27
CA ALA A 161 -11.82 36.19 11.47
C ALA A 161 -11.98 34.79 12.06
N VAL A 162 -10.92 34.27 12.69
CA VAL A 162 -10.93 32.94 13.28
C VAL A 162 -11.95 32.86 14.42
N GLY A 163 -12.81 31.84 14.43
CA GLY A 163 -13.85 31.69 15.45
C GLY A 163 -14.72 30.44 15.27
N PRO A 164 -15.38 29.96 16.33
CA PRO A 164 -15.86 28.58 16.39
C PRO A 164 -17.01 28.25 15.43
N ASP A 165 -17.98 29.13 15.29
CA ASP A 165 -19.17 28.89 14.43
C ASP A 165 -19.04 29.55 13.05
N VAL A 166 -17.84 30.02 12.68
CA VAL A 166 -17.60 30.66 11.39
C VAL A 166 -17.67 29.59 10.29
N PRO A 167 -18.62 29.67 9.34
CA PRO A 167 -18.71 28.72 8.25
C PRO A 167 -17.59 28.94 7.23
N TYR A 168 -17.17 27.87 6.55
CA TYR A 168 -16.18 27.97 5.47
C TYR A 168 -16.23 26.76 4.54
N THR A 169 -16.12 27.01 3.24
CA THR A 169 -16.16 25.96 2.22
C THR A 169 -14.77 25.76 1.61
N PHE A 170 -14.19 24.57 1.83
CA PHE A 170 -12.93 24.15 1.23
C PHE A 170 -13.18 23.22 0.03
N GLY A 171 -12.45 23.43 -1.06
CA GLY A 171 -12.21 22.42 -2.08
C GLY A 171 -11.11 21.45 -1.67
N LEU A 172 -11.15 20.24 -2.20
CA LEU A 172 -10.20 19.15 -1.97
C LEU A 172 -9.78 18.57 -3.31
N ILE A 173 -8.49 18.62 -3.59
CA ILE A 173 -7.86 18.09 -4.81
C ILE A 173 -6.48 17.53 -4.42
N GLY A 174 -6.15 16.32 -4.89
CA GLY A 174 -4.78 15.82 -4.95
C GLY A 174 -4.39 15.51 -6.39
N ASP A 175 -3.11 15.24 -6.64
CA ASP A 175 -2.69 14.34 -7.71
C ASP A 175 -3.20 14.80 -9.09
N LEU A 176 -3.13 16.11 -9.32
CA LEU A 176 -3.89 16.78 -10.36
C LEU A 176 -3.28 16.53 -11.72
N GLY A 177 -1.98 16.73 -11.89
CA GLY A 177 -1.31 16.70 -13.19
C GLY A 177 -1.86 17.76 -14.17
N GLN A 178 -1.71 17.51 -15.47
CA GLN A 178 -2.07 18.48 -16.53
C GLN A 178 -2.69 17.82 -17.77
N SER A 179 -3.53 16.81 -17.53
CA SER A 179 -4.30 16.08 -18.53
C SER A 179 -5.66 16.71 -18.84
N TYR A 180 -6.33 16.17 -19.85
CA TYR A 180 -7.73 16.51 -20.13
C TYR A 180 -8.67 16.16 -18.96
N ASP A 181 -8.38 15.10 -18.20
CA ASP A 181 -9.10 14.77 -16.97
C ASP A 181 -8.78 15.80 -15.86
N SER A 182 -7.53 16.22 -15.70
CA SER A 182 -7.14 17.29 -14.77
C SER A 182 -7.90 18.60 -15.03
N ASN A 183 -8.01 18.96 -16.31
CA ASN A 183 -8.75 20.15 -16.74
C ASN A 183 -10.26 19.99 -16.52
N THR A 184 -10.77 18.76 -16.63
CA THR A 184 -12.17 18.42 -16.30
C THR A 184 -12.41 18.57 -14.80
N THR A 185 -11.55 18.02 -13.94
CA THR A 185 -11.61 18.15 -12.48
C THR A 185 -11.61 19.61 -12.03
N LEU A 186 -10.64 20.41 -12.51
CA LEU A 186 -10.57 21.82 -12.16
C LEU A 186 -11.82 22.58 -12.65
N SER A 187 -12.32 22.27 -13.85
CA SER A 187 -13.58 22.83 -14.37
C SER A 187 -14.82 22.41 -13.58
N HIS A 188 -14.81 21.22 -12.96
CA HIS A 188 -15.89 20.70 -12.11
C HIS A 188 -15.92 21.46 -10.79
N TYR A 189 -14.75 21.64 -10.17
CA TYR A 189 -14.58 22.46 -8.98
C TYR A 189 -15.00 23.92 -9.20
N GLU A 190 -14.53 24.55 -10.28
CA GLU A 190 -14.82 25.95 -10.62
C GLU A 190 -16.32 26.22 -10.88
N LYS A 191 -17.07 25.19 -11.30
CA LYS A 191 -18.52 25.26 -11.60
C LYS A 191 -19.40 24.67 -10.50
N ASN A 192 -18.80 24.16 -9.43
CA ASN A 192 -19.51 23.55 -8.31
C ASN A 192 -20.40 24.59 -7.59
N PRO A 193 -21.71 24.32 -7.37
CA PRO A 193 -22.64 25.32 -6.85
C PRO A 193 -22.33 25.77 -5.42
N THR A 194 -21.61 24.95 -4.65
CA THR A 194 -21.23 25.20 -3.26
C THR A 194 -20.06 26.20 -3.15
N LYS A 195 -19.34 26.47 -4.25
CA LYS A 195 -18.31 27.52 -4.39
C LYS A 195 -17.23 27.49 -3.32
N GLY A 196 -16.28 26.55 -3.45
CA GLY A 196 -15.10 26.50 -2.59
C GLY A 196 -14.30 27.81 -2.59
N GLN A 197 -13.90 28.24 -1.39
CA GLN A 197 -13.28 29.54 -1.10
C GLN A 197 -11.74 29.44 -0.92
N ALA A 198 -11.24 28.21 -0.87
CA ALA A 198 -9.84 27.81 -0.82
C ALA A 198 -9.75 26.33 -1.20
N VAL A 199 -8.66 25.91 -1.84
CA VAL A 199 -8.37 24.48 -2.06
C VAL A 199 -7.38 23.99 -1.00
N LEU A 200 -7.64 22.84 -0.41
CA LEU A 200 -6.65 22.07 0.33
C LEU A 200 -6.04 21.06 -0.64
N PHE A 201 -4.77 21.25 -0.99
CA PHE A 201 -4.09 20.47 -2.04
C PHE A 201 -3.19 19.41 -1.40
N VAL A 202 -3.46 18.12 -1.63
CA VAL A 202 -2.83 17.00 -0.89
C VAL A 202 -1.53 16.46 -1.52
N GLY A 203 -0.96 17.18 -2.47
CA GLY A 203 0.34 16.87 -3.09
C GLY A 203 0.20 16.37 -4.53
N ASP A 204 1.33 16.21 -5.20
CA ASP A 204 1.48 15.84 -6.61
C ASP A 204 0.76 16.80 -7.55
N LEU A 205 1.41 17.96 -7.71
CA LEU A 205 0.93 19.08 -8.50
C LEU A 205 1.02 18.75 -9.99
N SER A 206 2.23 18.69 -10.54
CA SER A 206 2.46 18.86 -11.98
C SER A 206 2.81 17.62 -12.80
N TYR A 207 3.35 16.56 -12.16
CA TYR A 207 3.92 15.36 -12.79
C TYR A 207 4.97 15.70 -13.88
N ALA A 208 5.73 16.78 -13.67
CA ALA A 208 6.80 17.22 -14.57
C ALA A 208 8.02 16.29 -14.59
N ASP A 209 8.19 15.51 -13.53
CA ASP A 209 9.22 14.48 -13.35
C ASP A 209 9.01 13.25 -14.26
N ASN A 210 7.76 12.92 -14.57
CA ASN A 210 7.40 11.88 -15.56
C ASN A 210 7.81 12.24 -17.02
N TYR A 211 8.43 13.39 -17.26
CA TYR A 211 9.00 13.80 -18.54
C TYR A 211 10.53 13.62 -18.59
N PRO A 212 11.14 13.43 -19.77
CA PRO A 212 12.58 13.19 -19.89
C PRO A 212 13.44 14.26 -19.20
N ASN A 213 14.24 13.85 -18.22
CA ASN A 213 15.06 14.69 -17.34
C ASN A 213 14.26 15.65 -16.43
N HIS A 214 13.02 15.28 -16.10
CA HIS A 214 12.04 16.09 -15.37
C HIS A 214 11.84 17.45 -16.07
N ASP A 215 11.22 17.46 -17.26
CA ASP A 215 11.09 18.69 -18.06
C ASP A 215 10.34 19.78 -17.28
N ASN A 216 11.08 20.72 -16.73
CA ASN A 216 10.55 21.76 -15.87
C ASN A 216 9.71 22.81 -16.62
N VAL A 217 9.61 22.74 -17.96
CA VAL A 217 8.55 23.44 -18.73
C VAL A 217 7.16 22.87 -18.39
N ARG A 218 7.06 21.61 -17.91
CA ARG A 218 5.83 21.03 -17.38
C ARG A 218 5.40 21.62 -16.03
N TRP A 219 6.33 22.14 -15.24
CA TRP A 219 5.99 23.01 -14.10
C TRP A 219 5.45 24.38 -14.55
N ASP A 220 5.99 24.97 -15.62
CA ASP A 220 5.55 26.28 -16.13
C ASP A 220 4.17 26.25 -16.78
N THR A 221 3.88 25.19 -17.54
CA THR A 221 2.57 24.95 -18.17
C THR A 221 1.51 24.66 -17.12
N TRP A 222 1.79 23.78 -16.15
CA TRP A 222 0.89 23.54 -15.01
C TRP A 222 0.55 24.84 -14.26
N GLY A 223 1.56 25.66 -13.96
CA GLY A 223 1.37 26.94 -13.28
C GLY A 223 0.44 27.91 -14.04
N ARG A 224 0.48 27.90 -15.39
CA ARG A 224 -0.46 28.69 -16.22
C ARG A 224 -1.86 28.06 -16.27
N PHE A 225 -1.95 26.73 -16.31
CA PHE A 225 -3.22 25.98 -16.30
C PHE A 225 -4.05 26.23 -15.04
N VAL A 226 -3.43 26.19 -13.84
CA VAL A 226 -4.15 26.40 -12.57
C VAL A 226 -4.38 27.87 -12.21
N GLU A 227 -3.66 28.81 -12.84
CA GLU A 227 -3.70 30.27 -12.57
C GLU A 227 -5.15 30.81 -12.49
N ARG A 228 -6.03 30.33 -13.38
CA ARG A 228 -7.45 30.71 -13.45
C ARG A 228 -8.27 30.44 -12.18
N SER A 229 -7.79 29.57 -11.28
CA SER A 229 -8.34 29.32 -9.95
C SER A 229 -7.44 29.91 -8.86
N VAL A 230 -6.15 29.54 -8.86
CA VAL A 230 -5.24 29.84 -7.75
C VAL A 230 -4.77 31.30 -7.69
N ALA A 231 -5.01 32.12 -8.72
CA ALA A 231 -4.83 33.57 -8.62
C ALA A 231 -5.98 34.27 -7.88
N TYR A 232 -7.13 33.60 -7.72
CA TYR A 232 -8.35 34.20 -7.14
C TYR A 232 -8.73 33.64 -5.78
N GLN A 233 -8.34 32.39 -5.51
CA GLN A 233 -8.50 31.75 -4.21
C GLN A 233 -7.20 31.03 -3.80
N PRO A 234 -6.77 31.14 -2.53
CA PRO A 234 -5.54 30.50 -2.09
C PRO A 234 -5.67 28.98 -2.01
N TRP A 235 -4.71 28.29 -2.62
CA TRP A 235 -4.51 26.84 -2.45
C TRP A 235 -3.51 26.58 -1.33
N ILE A 236 -3.76 25.58 -0.49
CA ILE A 236 -2.92 25.22 0.67
C ILE A 236 -2.11 23.98 0.31
N TRP A 237 -0.80 24.16 0.14
CA TRP A 237 0.10 23.18 -0.49
C TRP A 237 0.60 22.12 0.49
N THR A 238 0.37 20.85 0.15
CA THR A 238 1.12 19.68 0.63
C THR A 238 2.14 19.27 -0.44
N ALA A 239 3.19 18.54 -0.08
CA ALA A 239 4.18 18.02 -1.03
C ALA A 239 4.12 16.49 -1.10
N GLY A 240 3.90 15.96 -2.31
CA GLY A 240 3.87 14.53 -2.63
C GLY A 240 5.21 13.99 -3.14
N ASN A 241 5.18 12.87 -3.86
CA ASN A 241 6.37 12.20 -4.42
C ASN A 241 6.82 12.82 -5.74
N HIS A 242 5.92 13.27 -6.59
CA HIS A 242 6.26 13.98 -7.82
C HIS A 242 6.83 15.38 -7.55
N GLU A 243 6.67 15.90 -6.33
CA GLU A 243 7.45 17.04 -5.84
C GLU A 243 8.88 16.70 -5.39
N ILE A 244 9.27 15.43 -5.22
CA ILE A 244 10.60 15.07 -4.68
C ILE A 244 11.70 15.51 -5.64
N ASP A 245 11.54 15.37 -6.95
CA ASP A 245 12.52 15.85 -7.96
C ASP A 245 13.98 15.39 -7.67
N PHE A 246 14.16 14.14 -7.18
CA PHE A 246 15.47 13.56 -6.84
C PHE A 246 15.95 12.66 -7.99
N ALA A 247 16.80 13.22 -8.84
CA ALA A 247 17.25 12.66 -10.10
C ALA A 247 18.80 12.65 -10.15
N PRO A 248 19.46 11.77 -9.37
CA PRO A 248 20.92 11.76 -9.21
C PRO A 248 21.67 11.49 -10.52
N GLU A 249 21.09 10.75 -11.45
CA GLU A 249 21.63 10.42 -12.78
C GLU A 249 21.77 11.65 -13.71
N ILE A 250 20.99 12.71 -13.49
CA ILE A 250 21.16 14.03 -14.13
C ILE A 250 21.81 15.06 -13.19
N GLY A 251 22.32 14.61 -12.04
CA GLY A 251 23.03 15.42 -11.05
C GLY A 251 22.14 16.16 -10.04
N GLU A 252 20.83 15.94 -10.06
CA GLU A 252 19.85 16.67 -9.25
C GLU A 252 19.53 15.96 -7.95
N THR A 253 20.43 16.09 -6.98
CA THR A 253 20.39 15.37 -5.69
C THR A 253 19.72 16.13 -4.54
N LYS A 254 19.15 17.32 -4.80
CA LYS A 254 18.47 18.13 -3.77
C LYS A 254 16.95 17.97 -3.92
N PRO A 255 16.27 17.26 -3.01
CA PRO A 255 14.83 17.04 -3.15
C PRO A 255 14.01 18.32 -2.96
N PHE A 256 12.80 18.31 -3.52
CA PHE A 256 11.82 19.40 -3.53
C PHE A 256 12.34 20.69 -4.17
N LYS A 257 13.33 20.60 -5.07
CA LYS A 257 14.02 21.78 -5.61
C LYS A 257 13.10 22.65 -6.49
N PRO A 258 12.45 22.17 -7.57
CA PRO A 258 11.45 22.95 -8.30
C PRO A 258 10.30 23.45 -7.41
N PHE A 259 9.66 22.55 -6.64
CA PHE A 259 8.55 22.87 -5.75
C PHE A 259 8.87 24.04 -4.80
N THR A 260 9.99 23.98 -4.06
CA THR A 260 10.34 25.01 -3.06
C THR A 260 10.73 26.37 -3.63
N HIS A 261 11.08 26.45 -4.93
CA HIS A 261 11.29 27.74 -5.60
C HIS A 261 10.02 28.30 -6.25
N ARG A 262 8.95 27.49 -6.37
CA ARG A 262 7.67 27.89 -6.99
C ARG A 262 6.56 28.14 -5.99
N TYR A 263 6.42 27.30 -4.96
CA TYR A 263 5.26 27.30 -4.05
C TYR A 263 5.68 27.58 -2.61
N HIS A 264 5.84 28.86 -2.29
CA HIS A 264 6.11 29.33 -0.93
C HIS A 264 4.89 29.18 -0.01
N VAL A 265 5.10 28.70 1.21
CA VAL A 265 4.07 28.49 2.26
C VAL A 265 4.38 29.27 3.55
N PRO A 266 3.40 29.54 4.43
CA PRO A 266 3.58 30.39 5.62
C PRO A 266 4.30 29.69 6.80
N TYR A 267 5.16 28.70 6.56
CA TYR A 267 5.67 27.75 7.57
C TYR A 267 6.28 28.37 8.85
N ARG A 268 6.87 29.57 8.74
CA ARG A 268 7.43 30.30 9.89
C ARG A 268 6.36 30.85 10.84
N ALA A 269 5.15 31.08 10.36
CA ALA A 269 4.02 31.56 11.17
C ALA A 269 3.55 30.50 12.18
N SER A 270 3.65 29.22 11.82
CA SER A 270 3.44 28.09 12.74
C SER A 270 4.72 27.63 13.46
N GLN A 271 5.79 28.44 13.45
CA GLN A 271 7.09 28.12 14.06
C GLN A 271 7.78 26.86 13.50
N SER A 272 7.43 26.44 12.26
CA SER A 272 8.14 25.35 11.58
C SER A 272 9.51 25.82 11.06
N THR A 273 10.44 24.87 10.89
CA THR A 273 11.78 25.09 10.36
C THR A 273 11.89 24.86 8.85
N ALA A 274 10.91 24.21 8.21
CA ALA A 274 10.93 23.86 6.79
C ALA A 274 9.55 24.05 6.11
N PRO A 275 9.49 24.26 4.79
CA PRO A 275 8.23 24.48 4.07
C PRO A 275 7.37 23.22 3.90
N PHE A 276 7.85 22.03 4.26
CA PHE A 276 7.14 20.77 3.98
C PHE A 276 6.10 20.39 5.05
N TRP A 277 6.20 20.96 6.26
CA TRP A 277 5.24 20.78 7.33
C TRP A 277 4.99 22.12 8.04
N TYR A 278 3.72 22.47 8.24
CA TYR A 278 3.29 23.75 8.81
C TYR A 278 1.83 23.71 9.24
N SER A 279 1.34 24.77 9.88
CA SER A 279 -0.09 24.91 10.17
C SER A 279 -0.61 26.31 9.81
N ILE A 280 -1.93 26.39 9.65
CA ILE A 280 -2.68 27.64 9.56
C ILE A 280 -4.02 27.49 10.29
N LYS A 281 -4.53 28.58 10.85
CA LYS A 281 -5.93 28.74 11.22
C LYS A 281 -6.66 29.53 10.13
N ARG A 282 -7.92 29.18 9.88
CA ARG A 282 -8.78 29.86 8.91
C ARG A 282 -10.25 29.61 9.26
N ALA A 283 -11.04 30.67 9.44
CA ALA A 283 -12.41 30.57 9.93
C ALA A 283 -12.50 29.69 11.20
N SER A 284 -13.23 28.59 11.17
CA SER A 284 -13.38 27.64 12.29
C SER A 284 -12.41 26.45 12.26
N ALA A 285 -11.46 26.41 11.30
CA ALA A 285 -10.53 25.31 11.11
C ALA A 285 -9.08 25.61 11.55
N TYR A 286 -8.45 24.62 12.18
CA TYR A 286 -7.00 24.48 12.38
C TYR A 286 -6.51 23.40 11.42
N ILE A 287 -5.67 23.78 10.46
CA ILE A 287 -5.15 22.89 9.41
C ILE A 287 -3.68 22.63 9.71
N ILE A 288 -3.31 21.35 9.85
CA ILE A 288 -1.92 20.89 9.97
C ILE A 288 -1.53 20.21 8.66
N VAL A 289 -0.45 20.65 8.04
CA VAL A 289 0.13 20.03 6.84
C VAL A 289 1.40 19.27 7.24
N LEU A 290 1.51 18.03 6.80
CA LEU A 290 2.64 17.13 7.03
C LEU A 290 3.25 16.65 5.71
N SER A 291 4.53 16.32 5.74
CA SER A 291 5.25 15.74 4.61
C SER A 291 5.55 14.26 4.85
N SER A 292 4.93 13.41 4.02
CA SER A 292 5.15 11.96 3.96
C SER A 292 6.57 11.60 3.53
N TYR A 293 7.30 12.52 2.91
CA TYR A 293 8.64 12.30 2.34
C TYR A 293 9.75 13.12 3.02
N SER A 294 9.44 13.73 4.16
CA SER A 294 10.40 14.32 5.09
C SER A 294 10.54 13.47 6.34
N ALA A 295 11.72 13.42 6.96
CA ALA A 295 11.94 12.59 8.15
C ALA A 295 10.97 12.94 9.31
N TYR A 296 10.09 11.99 9.65
CA TYR A 296 9.08 12.06 10.74
C TYR A 296 9.39 11.18 11.96
N GLY A 297 10.50 10.42 11.93
CA GLY A 297 10.94 9.59 13.05
C GLY A 297 11.17 10.37 14.35
N LYS A 298 11.23 9.68 15.50
CA LYS A 298 11.33 10.33 16.82
C LYS A 298 12.52 11.30 16.88
N TYR A 299 12.30 12.47 17.49
CA TYR A 299 13.27 13.57 17.63
C TYR A 299 13.67 14.32 16.34
N THR A 300 13.13 13.97 15.17
CA THR A 300 13.30 14.76 13.93
C THR A 300 12.65 16.14 14.03
N PRO A 301 12.99 17.10 13.14
CA PRO A 301 12.35 18.42 13.12
C PRO A 301 10.83 18.38 12.91
N GLN A 302 10.31 17.52 12.02
CA GLN A 302 8.87 17.36 11.80
C GLN A 302 8.18 16.77 13.04
N TYR A 303 8.75 15.71 13.63
CA TYR A 303 8.23 15.10 14.87
C TYR A 303 8.17 16.12 16.02
N LYS A 304 9.27 16.83 16.29
CA LYS A 304 9.33 17.82 17.39
C LYS A 304 8.40 19.01 17.15
N TRP A 305 8.23 19.43 15.90
CA TRP A 305 7.27 20.47 15.57
C TRP A 305 5.84 20.01 15.83
N LEU A 306 5.44 18.81 15.36
CA LEU A 306 4.07 18.31 15.56
C LEU A 306 3.75 18.03 17.05
N GLU A 307 4.74 17.51 17.80
CA GLU A 307 4.69 17.31 19.25
C GLU A 307 4.40 18.63 20.01
N GLN A 308 4.91 19.75 19.49
CA GLN A 308 4.67 21.10 20.04
C GLN A 308 3.42 21.77 19.45
N GLU A 309 3.00 21.40 18.24
CA GLU A 309 1.90 22.04 17.50
C GLU A 309 0.52 21.58 17.97
N LEU A 310 0.33 20.27 18.19
CA LEU A 310 -0.96 19.72 18.65
C LEU A 310 -1.44 20.33 19.99
N PRO A 311 -0.57 20.58 20.99
CA PRO A 311 -0.92 21.37 22.18
C PRO A 311 -1.46 22.79 21.94
N LYS A 312 -1.17 23.41 20.78
CA LYS A 312 -1.62 24.79 20.44
C LYS A 312 -3.07 24.82 19.92
N VAL A 313 -3.66 23.67 19.60
CA VAL A 313 -4.98 23.59 18.96
C VAL A 313 -6.10 23.91 19.96
N ASN A 314 -6.49 25.18 20.04
CA ASN A 314 -7.64 25.61 20.82
C ASN A 314 -8.96 25.25 20.10
N ARG A 315 -9.56 24.11 20.46
CA ARG A 315 -10.85 23.64 19.90
C ARG A 315 -12.05 24.54 20.22
N SER A 316 -11.91 25.55 21.08
CA SER A 316 -12.94 26.59 21.30
C SER A 316 -12.77 27.83 20.40
N GLU A 317 -11.60 28.00 19.80
CA GLU A 317 -11.34 29.00 18.75
C GLU A 317 -11.54 28.37 17.35
N THR A 318 -10.97 27.19 17.16
CA THR A 318 -10.99 26.40 15.91
C THR A 318 -11.47 24.96 16.18
N PRO A 319 -12.79 24.74 16.19
CA PRO A 319 -13.40 23.43 16.39
C PRO A 319 -12.91 22.34 15.45
N TRP A 320 -12.61 22.67 14.20
CA TRP A 320 -12.27 21.69 13.17
C TRP A 320 -10.76 21.48 13.09
N LEU A 321 -10.29 20.32 13.55
CA LEU A 321 -8.88 19.93 13.41
C LEU A 321 -8.75 19.04 12.18
N ILE A 322 -8.13 19.60 11.14
CA ILE A 322 -7.90 18.97 9.82
C ILE A 322 -6.41 18.68 9.68
N VAL A 323 -6.07 17.50 9.17
CA VAL A 323 -4.69 17.18 8.76
C VAL A 323 -4.64 16.93 7.25
N LEU A 324 -3.63 17.49 6.59
CA LEU A 324 -3.21 17.16 5.23
C LEU A 324 -1.88 16.40 5.27
N MET A 325 -1.78 15.37 4.45
CA MET A 325 -0.55 14.64 4.11
C MET A 325 -0.70 14.14 2.67
N HIS A 326 0.33 13.50 2.12
CA HIS A 326 0.22 12.91 0.79
C HIS A 326 -0.10 11.42 0.84
N SER A 327 0.83 10.58 1.28
CA SER A 327 0.63 9.12 1.33
C SER A 327 -0.41 8.70 2.40
N PRO A 328 -1.52 8.01 2.03
CA PRO A 328 -2.60 7.63 2.94
C PRO A 328 -2.23 6.46 3.86
N TRP A 329 -2.57 6.58 5.14
CA TRP A 329 -2.38 5.52 6.14
C TRP A 329 -3.40 4.39 6.04
N TYR A 330 -4.63 4.71 5.64
CA TYR A 330 -5.73 3.75 5.50
C TYR A 330 -6.17 3.69 4.05
N ASN A 331 -5.38 2.96 3.27
CA ASN A 331 -5.59 2.66 1.86
C ASN A 331 -6.08 1.21 1.71
N SER A 332 -7.13 0.97 0.93
CA SER A 332 -7.60 -0.37 0.57
C SER A 332 -7.53 -0.66 -0.93
N TYR A 333 -6.85 0.18 -1.71
CA TYR A 333 -6.34 -0.14 -3.04
C TYR A 333 -5.05 -0.97 -2.94
N ASN A 334 -4.73 -1.71 -4.00
CA ASN A 334 -3.49 -2.49 -4.09
C ASN A 334 -2.30 -1.61 -4.52
N TYR A 335 -2.57 -0.49 -5.20
CA TYR A 335 -1.59 0.55 -5.52
C TYR A 335 -1.27 1.34 -4.24
N HIS A 336 0.02 1.53 -3.95
CA HIS A 336 0.56 2.10 -2.70
C HIS A 336 0.00 1.50 -1.40
N TYR A 337 -0.31 0.20 -1.41
CA TYR A 337 -0.86 -0.49 -0.24
C TYR A 337 0.16 -0.54 0.91
N MET A 338 -0.26 -0.13 2.11
CA MET A 338 0.53 -0.07 3.35
C MET A 338 1.76 0.87 3.36
N GLU A 339 2.00 1.70 2.33
CA GLU A 339 3.15 2.63 2.34
C GLU A 339 3.10 3.66 3.48
N GLY A 340 1.90 4.13 3.85
CA GLY A 340 1.70 5.05 4.96
C GLY A 340 1.92 4.47 6.37
N GLU A 341 2.14 3.15 6.52
CA GLU A 341 2.24 2.47 7.84
C GLU A 341 3.33 3.05 8.74
N THR A 342 4.49 3.40 8.17
CA THR A 342 5.63 3.96 8.92
C THR A 342 5.30 5.31 9.57
N MET A 343 4.48 6.14 8.92
CA MET A 343 4.01 7.41 9.44
C MET A 343 2.80 7.23 10.37
N ARG A 344 1.91 6.26 10.08
CA ARG A 344 0.79 5.88 10.95
C ARG A 344 1.28 5.47 12.34
N VAL A 345 2.26 4.57 12.42
CA VAL A 345 2.85 4.09 13.68
C VAL A 345 3.43 5.25 14.51
N MET A 346 3.93 6.31 13.87
CA MET A 346 4.48 7.48 14.56
C MET A 346 3.42 8.46 15.08
N TYR A 347 2.34 8.71 14.34
CA TYR A 347 1.43 9.85 14.58
C TYR A 347 -0.05 9.49 14.82
N GLU A 348 -0.53 8.29 14.49
CA GLU A 348 -1.92 7.87 14.76
C GLU A 348 -2.30 7.96 16.24
N PRO A 349 -1.45 7.56 17.22
CA PRO A 349 -1.78 7.72 18.65
C PRO A 349 -2.07 9.18 19.03
N TRP A 350 -1.38 10.14 18.42
CA TRP A 350 -1.62 11.56 18.63
C TRP A 350 -2.91 12.03 17.94
N PHE A 351 -3.23 11.54 16.75
CA PHE A 351 -4.45 11.96 16.04
C PHE A 351 -5.72 11.53 16.79
N VAL A 352 -5.68 10.34 17.41
CA VAL A 352 -6.72 9.84 18.32
C VAL A 352 -6.76 10.63 19.64
N GLN A 353 -5.59 10.90 20.25
CA GLN A 353 -5.47 11.69 21.48
C GLN A 353 -6.07 13.10 21.34
N TYR A 354 -5.67 13.83 20.28
CA TYR A 354 -6.10 15.21 19.99
C TYR A 354 -7.42 15.29 19.21
N LYS A 355 -8.05 14.15 18.92
CA LYS A 355 -9.38 14.03 18.30
C LYS A 355 -9.48 14.77 16.96
N VAL A 356 -8.55 14.50 16.05
CA VAL A 356 -8.57 15.02 14.68
C VAL A 356 -9.93 14.68 14.05
N ASP A 357 -10.56 15.64 13.36
CA ASP A 357 -11.88 15.41 12.77
C ASP A 357 -11.77 14.60 11.48
N VAL A 358 -10.80 14.94 10.64
CA VAL A 358 -10.55 14.36 9.32
C VAL A 358 -9.07 14.47 8.93
N VAL A 359 -8.58 13.46 8.21
CA VAL A 359 -7.27 13.46 7.54
C VAL A 359 -7.52 13.32 6.05
N PHE A 360 -6.95 14.22 5.24
CA PHE A 360 -6.97 14.14 3.77
C PHE A 360 -5.59 13.74 3.24
N ALA A 361 -5.60 12.88 2.23
CA ALA A 361 -4.44 12.28 1.58
C ALA A 361 -4.65 12.16 0.06
N GLY A 362 -3.56 12.14 -0.70
CA GLY A 362 -3.52 11.92 -2.14
C GLY A 362 -2.97 10.53 -2.46
N HIS A 363 -1.96 10.48 -3.34
CA HIS A 363 -1.05 9.36 -3.67
C HIS A 363 -1.69 8.20 -4.44
N VAL A 364 -2.87 7.79 -4.00
CA VAL A 364 -3.62 6.71 -4.62
C VAL A 364 -4.61 7.36 -5.57
N HIS A 365 -4.46 7.05 -6.86
CA HIS A 365 -5.21 7.68 -7.95
C HIS A 365 -6.68 7.20 -8.04
N ALA A 366 -7.43 7.29 -6.95
CA ALA A 366 -8.82 6.88 -6.80
C ALA A 366 -9.39 7.45 -5.49
N TYR A 367 -10.71 7.36 -5.32
CA TYR A 367 -11.39 7.85 -4.13
C TYR A 367 -11.56 6.76 -3.05
N GLU A 368 -11.31 7.11 -1.78
CA GLU A 368 -11.70 6.30 -0.62
C GLU A 368 -11.98 7.15 0.62
N ARG A 369 -12.95 6.70 1.43
CA ARG A 369 -13.30 7.25 2.74
C ARG A 369 -13.41 6.14 3.77
N SER A 370 -12.75 6.30 4.91
CA SER A 370 -12.78 5.33 6.01
C SER A 370 -14.02 5.46 6.91
N GLU A 371 -14.23 4.44 7.74
CA GLU A 371 -14.91 4.55 9.03
C GLU A 371 -14.04 5.30 10.05
N ARG A 372 -14.61 5.70 11.19
CA ARG A 372 -13.80 6.19 12.33
C ARG A 372 -13.21 5.01 13.08
N ILE A 373 -11.90 4.82 12.92
CA ILE A 373 -11.14 3.63 13.30
C ILE A 373 -9.73 3.98 13.77
N SER A 374 -9.15 3.16 14.65
CA SER A 374 -7.74 3.27 15.05
C SER A 374 -7.04 1.91 15.20
N ASN A 375 -5.72 1.87 14.96
CA ASN A 375 -4.88 0.68 15.10
C ASN A 375 -3.63 0.95 15.96
N ILE A 376 -3.87 1.64 17.08
CA ILE A 376 -2.84 2.13 18.02
C ILE A 376 -2.60 1.20 19.22
N ALA A 377 -3.29 0.06 19.28
CA ALA A 377 -3.26 -0.86 20.43
C ALA A 377 -2.08 -1.83 20.44
N TYR A 378 -1.33 -1.93 19.33
CA TYR A 378 -0.27 -2.91 19.12
C TYR A 378 0.99 -2.61 19.96
N ASN A 379 1.51 -3.60 20.69
CA ASN A 379 2.76 -3.47 21.47
C ASN A 379 3.76 -4.61 21.22
N ILE A 380 3.76 -5.18 20.01
CA ILE A 380 4.39 -6.46 19.65
C ILE A 380 3.72 -7.66 20.35
N VAL A 381 3.83 -7.74 21.68
CA VAL A 381 3.50 -8.93 22.48
C VAL A 381 2.00 -9.25 22.50
N ASN A 382 1.14 -8.23 22.46
CA ASN A 382 -0.31 -8.39 22.62
C ASN A 382 -1.07 -8.80 21.35
N GLY A 383 -0.43 -8.82 20.18
CA GLY A 383 -1.06 -9.16 18.90
C GLY A 383 -2.19 -8.21 18.43
N LYS A 384 -2.41 -7.06 19.08
CA LYS A 384 -3.56 -6.16 18.79
C LYS A 384 -3.29 -5.22 17.61
N CYS A 385 -3.13 -5.78 16.42
CA CYS A 385 -2.79 -5.08 15.17
C CYS A 385 -3.95 -4.98 14.16
N VAL A 386 -5.19 -5.26 14.57
CA VAL A 386 -6.40 -5.09 13.75
C VAL A 386 -7.03 -3.72 14.04
N PRO A 387 -7.32 -2.88 13.03
CA PRO A 387 -8.03 -1.61 13.24
C PRO A 387 -9.41 -1.82 13.86
N VAL A 388 -9.74 -1.05 14.89
CA VAL A 388 -11.03 -1.12 15.62
C VAL A 388 -11.82 0.18 15.48
N ARG A 389 -13.15 0.10 15.50
CA ARG A 389 -14.03 1.28 15.45
C ARG A 389 -13.83 2.16 16.69
N ASP A 390 -13.39 3.40 16.47
CA ASP A 390 -12.97 4.35 17.49
C ASP A 390 -13.57 5.73 17.18
N GLN A 391 -14.55 6.16 17.99
CA GLN A 391 -15.20 7.46 17.80
C GLN A 391 -14.31 8.65 18.15
N THR A 392 -13.11 8.44 18.71
CA THR A 392 -12.13 9.49 18.96
C THR A 392 -11.11 9.65 17.83
N ALA A 393 -11.05 8.70 16.91
CA ALA A 393 -10.23 8.78 15.70
C ALA A 393 -10.84 9.70 14.61
N PRO A 394 -10.01 10.24 13.69
CA PRO A 394 -10.48 10.90 12.48
C PRO A 394 -11.22 9.95 11.53
N VAL A 395 -11.82 10.53 10.48
CA VAL A 395 -12.04 9.82 9.21
C VAL A 395 -10.83 10.08 8.32
N TYR A 396 -10.34 9.06 7.65
CA TYR A 396 -9.31 9.19 6.62
C TYR A 396 -9.98 9.24 5.24
N ILE A 397 -9.57 10.19 4.41
CA ILE A 397 -10.06 10.37 3.04
C ILE A 397 -8.88 10.45 2.07
N THR A 398 -8.89 9.55 1.09
CA THR A 398 -8.03 9.57 -0.09
C THR A 398 -8.78 10.29 -1.20
N ILE A 399 -8.15 11.33 -1.74
CA ILE A 399 -8.67 12.22 -2.80
C ILE A 399 -7.58 12.51 -3.84
N GLY A 400 -6.77 11.49 -4.17
CA GLY A 400 -5.74 11.52 -5.21
C GLY A 400 -6.31 11.33 -6.62
N ASP A 401 -7.61 11.52 -6.80
CA ASP A 401 -8.34 11.28 -8.03
C ASP A 401 -8.41 12.53 -8.95
N GLY A 402 -7.45 13.45 -8.83
CA GLY A 402 -7.46 14.73 -9.53
C GLY A 402 -7.31 14.66 -11.05
N GLY A 403 -6.71 13.60 -11.59
CA GLY A 403 -6.67 13.33 -13.04
C GLY A 403 -5.30 13.24 -13.68
N ASN A 404 -4.23 12.93 -12.94
CA ASN A 404 -2.87 12.83 -13.48
C ASN A 404 -2.69 11.80 -14.61
N LEU A 405 -1.55 11.91 -15.30
CA LEU A 405 -1.22 11.15 -16.50
C LEU A 405 -1.00 9.64 -16.30
N GLU A 406 -0.80 9.17 -15.07
CA GLU A 406 -0.61 7.74 -14.78
C GLU A 406 -1.93 6.95 -14.82
N GLY A 407 -3.06 7.64 -14.59
CA GLY A 407 -4.39 7.05 -14.66
C GLY A 407 -4.91 6.51 -13.32
N LEU A 408 -6.10 5.89 -13.38
CA LEU A 408 -6.84 5.47 -12.20
C LEU A 408 -6.30 4.20 -11.54
N ALA A 409 -6.15 4.25 -10.21
CA ALA A 409 -5.88 3.10 -9.35
C ALA A 409 -7.13 2.20 -9.22
N THR A 410 -7.42 1.43 -10.27
CA THR A 410 -8.65 0.60 -10.34
C THR A 410 -8.61 -0.68 -9.49
N ASN A 411 -7.43 -1.15 -9.09
CA ASN A 411 -7.26 -2.45 -8.45
C ASN A 411 -7.38 -2.36 -6.91
N MET A 412 -8.43 -2.97 -6.36
CA MET A 412 -8.78 -2.91 -4.93
C MET A 412 -8.46 -4.21 -4.18
N THR A 413 -8.15 -4.10 -2.89
CA THR A 413 -8.11 -5.25 -1.96
C THR A 413 -9.48 -5.91 -1.86
N TYR A 414 -9.54 -7.24 -1.74
CA TYR A 414 -10.80 -8.00 -1.67
C TYR A 414 -10.84 -9.00 -0.49
N PRO A 415 -11.97 -9.10 0.25
CA PRO A 415 -13.12 -8.19 0.24
C PRO A 415 -12.75 -6.80 0.75
N GLN A 416 -13.66 -5.82 0.60
CA GLN A 416 -13.48 -4.50 1.22
C GLN A 416 -13.27 -4.66 2.74
N PRO A 417 -12.23 -4.05 3.33
CA PRO A 417 -11.96 -4.16 4.75
C PRO A 417 -12.96 -3.31 5.56
N GLU A 418 -13.25 -3.73 6.80
CA GLU A 418 -14.26 -3.10 7.67
C GLU A 418 -13.91 -1.67 8.14
N TYR A 419 -12.67 -1.20 7.86
CA TYR A 419 -12.26 0.19 8.04
C TYR A 419 -12.62 1.10 6.85
N SER A 420 -12.94 0.54 5.68
CA SER A 420 -13.30 1.29 4.48
C SER A 420 -14.82 1.48 4.43
N ALA A 421 -15.29 2.72 4.38
CA ALA A 421 -16.73 3.05 4.34
C ALA A 421 -17.23 3.26 2.91
N TYR A 422 -16.45 3.92 2.06
CA TYR A 422 -16.70 4.08 0.62
C TYR A 422 -15.39 3.99 -0.16
N ARG A 423 -15.41 3.42 -1.37
CA ARG A 423 -14.29 3.51 -2.33
C ARG A 423 -14.75 3.35 -3.78
N GLU A 424 -14.15 4.11 -4.68
CA GLU A 424 -14.42 4.08 -6.13
C GLU A 424 -13.24 4.63 -6.96
N ALA A 425 -12.92 3.95 -8.06
CA ALA A 425 -11.93 4.42 -9.04
C ALA A 425 -12.59 5.23 -10.17
N SER A 426 -12.87 6.49 -9.87
CA SER A 426 -13.29 7.55 -10.81
C SER A 426 -12.50 8.81 -10.48
N PHE A 427 -12.26 9.69 -11.47
CA PHE A 427 -11.64 11.01 -11.21
C PHE A 427 -12.67 12.04 -10.75
N GLY A 428 -12.24 13.02 -9.96
CA GLY A 428 -13.12 14.00 -9.35
C GLY A 428 -12.42 14.95 -8.38
N HIS A 429 -13.23 15.68 -7.62
CA HIS A 429 -12.81 16.53 -6.50
C HIS A 429 -13.80 16.39 -5.35
N ALA A 430 -13.48 16.92 -4.17
CA ALA A 430 -14.44 16.99 -3.08
C ALA A 430 -14.61 18.40 -2.50
N ILE A 431 -15.71 18.58 -1.78
CA ILE A 431 -16.04 19.80 -1.03
C ILE A 431 -16.15 19.43 0.46
N PHE A 432 -15.51 20.21 1.32
CA PHE A 432 -15.67 20.16 2.78
C PHE A 432 -16.22 21.51 3.28
N ASP A 433 -17.50 21.51 3.63
CA ASP A 433 -18.35 22.68 3.80
C ASP A 433 -18.78 22.81 5.27
N ILE A 434 -17.98 23.56 6.04
CA ILE A 434 -18.18 23.75 7.47
C ILE A 434 -19.37 24.67 7.71
N LYS A 435 -20.35 24.23 8.51
CA LYS A 435 -21.56 24.99 8.83
C LYS A 435 -21.48 25.74 10.16
N ASN A 436 -20.81 25.15 11.16
CA ASN A 436 -20.60 25.71 12.51
C ASN A 436 -19.64 24.80 13.31
N ARG A 437 -19.50 25.00 14.64
CA ARG A 437 -18.60 24.19 15.49
C ARG A 437 -18.95 22.69 15.59
N THR A 438 -20.17 22.29 15.21
CA THR A 438 -20.68 20.91 15.39
C THR A 438 -20.83 20.13 14.10
N HIS A 439 -21.19 20.80 12.99
CA HIS A 439 -21.50 20.18 11.71
C HIS A 439 -20.66 20.74 10.56
N ALA A 440 -20.10 19.83 9.77
CA ALA A 440 -19.57 20.10 8.43
C ALA A 440 -20.17 19.09 7.46
N TYR A 441 -20.45 19.52 6.23
CA TYR A 441 -20.89 18.63 5.17
C TYR A 441 -19.70 18.26 4.28
N TYR A 442 -19.70 17.03 3.78
CA TYR A 442 -18.70 16.54 2.83
C TYR A 442 -19.42 15.90 1.64
N GLY A 443 -19.00 16.25 0.43
CA GLY A 443 -19.46 15.65 -0.82
C GLY A 443 -18.29 15.42 -1.77
N TRP A 444 -18.24 14.23 -2.39
CA TRP A 444 -17.32 13.89 -3.47
C TRP A 444 -18.04 13.94 -4.82
N HIS A 445 -17.44 14.62 -5.79
CA HIS A 445 -18.01 14.95 -7.09
C HIS A 445 -17.15 14.32 -8.20
N ARG A 446 -17.76 13.47 -9.02
CA ARG A 446 -17.05 12.76 -10.10
C ARG A 446 -17.12 13.51 -11.41
N ASN A 447 -16.03 13.48 -12.18
CA ASN A 447 -15.93 14.12 -13.49
C ASN A 447 -16.97 13.64 -14.52
N GLN A 448 -17.55 12.44 -14.34
CA GLN A 448 -18.57 11.87 -15.23
C GLN A 448 -19.99 12.34 -14.91
N ASP A 449 -20.22 12.90 -13.71
CA ASP A 449 -21.52 13.44 -13.31
C ASP A 449 -21.58 14.97 -13.50
N GLY A 450 -22.77 15.57 -13.38
CA GLY A 450 -22.93 17.02 -13.43
C GLY A 450 -22.30 17.74 -12.23
N TYR A 451 -21.95 19.03 -12.39
CA TYR A 451 -21.20 19.86 -11.41
C TYR A 451 -21.81 19.99 -10.00
N ALA A 452 -23.07 19.57 -9.82
CA ALA A 452 -23.82 19.60 -8.57
C ALA A 452 -24.15 18.21 -8.01
N VAL A 453 -23.71 17.14 -8.67
CA VAL A 453 -23.99 15.75 -8.27
C VAL A 453 -22.92 15.27 -7.30
N GLU A 454 -23.34 14.57 -6.25
CA GLU A 454 -22.48 14.02 -5.21
C GLU A 454 -22.59 12.49 -5.23
N ALA A 455 -21.48 11.80 -5.45
CA ALA A 455 -21.44 10.34 -5.61
C ALA A 455 -21.30 9.61 -4.26
N ASP A 456 -20.58 10.22 -3.33
CA ASP A 456 -20.54 9.87 -1.92
C ASP A 456 -20.61 11.14 -1.05
N THR A 457 -21.25 11.03 0.11
CA THR A 457 -21.52 12.17 1.00
C THR A 457 -21.41 11.77 2.47
N MET A 458 -21.04 12.71 3.34
CA MET A 458 -20.98 12.48 4.77
C MET A 458 -21.23 13.75 5.58
N TRP A 459 -22.16 13.70 6.53
CA TRP A 459 -22.21 14.68 7.61
C TRP A 459 -21.13 14.38 8.65
N PHE A 460 -20.18 15.30 8.78
CA PHE A 460 -19.17 15.28 9.82
C PHE A 460 -19.74 15.89 11.10
N TYR A 461 -19.76 15.10 12.17
CA TYR A 461 -20.02 15.56 13.53
C TYR A 461 -18.70 15.80 14.27
N ASN A 462 -18.46 17.04 14.68
CA ASN A 462 -17.21 17.49 15.27
C ASN A 462 -16.80 16.67 16.52
N ARG A 463 -15.56 16.18 16.57
CA ARG A 463 -15.07 15.28 17.63
C ARG A 463 -14.94 15.93 19.01
N TYR A 464 -14.93 17.26 19.11
CA TYR A 464 -14.89 17.99 20.37
C TYR A 464 -16.29 18.45 20.81
N TRP A 465 -17.05 19.10 19.92
CA TRP A 465 -18.35 19.71 20.25
C TRP A 465 -19.57 18.82 20.02
N HIS A 466 -19.49 17.82 19.13
CA HIS A 466 -20.56 16.84 18.91
C HIS A 466 -20.03 15.40 18.75
N PRO A 467 -19.23 14.88 19.72
CA PRO A 467 -18.84 13.48 19.72
C PRO A 467 -20.10 12.61 19.84
N ALA A 468 -20.36 11.81 18.80
CA ALA A 468 -21.55 10.98 18.74
C ALA A 468 -21.65 10.06 19.97
N LYS A 469 -22.78 10.15 20.70
CA LYS A 469 -23.05 9.27 21.84
C LYS A 469 -22.99 7.81 21.39
N LYS A 470 -22.46 6.93 22.25
CA LYS A 470 -22.48 5.48 22.02
C LYS A 470 -23.90 5.04 21.64
N LEU A 471 -24.04 4.39 20.49
CA LEU A 471 -25.26 3.69 20.06
C LEU A 471 -25.48 2.49 21.00
N GLY A 472 -26.12 2.77 22.13
CA GLY A 472 -26.22 1.85 23.27
C GLY A 472 -27.28 2.23 24.31
N GLN A 473 -28.21 3.12 23.96
CA GLN A 473 -29.44 3.41 24.71
C GLN A 473 -30.52 3.89 23.73
N PHE A 474 -31.43 2.99 23.36
CA PHE A 474 -32.64 3.39 22.63
C PHE A 474 -33.58 4.13 23.60
N ALA A 475 -33.69 5.45 23.42
CA ALA A 475 -34.75 6.21 24.07
C ALA A 475 -36.11 5.71 23.55
N LYS A 476 -36.96 5.21 24.45
CA LYS A 476 -38.34 4.85 24.09
C LYS A 476 -39.10 6.12 23.72
N PRO A 477 -39.91 6.14 22.64
CA PRO A 477 -40.79 7.27 22.37
C PRO A 477 -41.83 7.42 23.50
N PRO A 478 -42.29 8.65 23.80
CA PRO A 478 -43.25 8.88 24.87
C PRO A 478 -44.59 8.20 24.54
N LYS A 479 -45.17 7.50 25.52
CA LYS A 479 -46.58 7.07 25.47
C LYS A 479 -47.38 7.81 26.52
N HIS A 480 -48.56 8.29 26.12
CA HIS A 480 -49.49 9.00 26.98
C HIS A 480 -50.10 8.10 28.07
N SER A 481 -50.69 8.76 29.06
CA SER A 481 -51.39 8.22 30.23
C SER A 481 -52.43 7.13 29.93
N GLY A 482 -52.47 6.06 30.75
CA GLY A 482 -53.56 5.07 30.71
C GLY A 482 -53.43 3.86 31.64
N LYS A 483 -53.82 4.02 32.92
CA LYS A 483 -54.35 3.02 33.89
C LYS A 483 -53.68 1.61 34.02
N GLN A 484 -53.13 1.35 35.22
CA GLN A 484 -53.53 0.27 36.17
C GLN A 484 -54.01 -1.10 35.62
N TRP A 485 -53.53 -2.27 36.07
CA TRP A 485 -53.39 -2.77 37.47
C TRP A 485 -52.25 -3.81 37.69
N THR A 486 -52.23 -4.46 38.87
CA THR A 486 -51.09 -5.16 39.52
C THR A 486 -51.29 -6.66 39.82
N MET A 487 -50.19 -7.42 39.85
CA MET A 487 -49.86 -8.49 40.83
C MET A 487 -48.33 -8.42 41.03
N ALA A 488 -47.70 -8.47 42.21
CA ALA A 488 -47.83 -9.36 43.38
C ALA A 488 -47.40 -10.81 43.07
N SER A 489 -46.53 -11.53 43.78
CA SER A 489 -45.45 -11.34 44.79
C SER A 489 -45.18 -12.77 45.36
N ILE A 490 -44.31 -12.94 46.38
CA ILE A 490 -44.07 -14.20 47.15
C ILE A 490 -43.10 -15.20 46.47
N TYR A 491 -42.13 -15.85 47.14
CA TYR A 491 -41.24 -15.50 48.30
C TYR A 491 -40.20 -16.64 48.50
N GLU A 492 -38.92 -16.33 48.81
CA GLU A 492 -37.92 -17.15 49.58
C GLU A 492 -37.65 -18.63 49.19
N SER A 493 -36.68 -19.39 49.72
CA SER A 493 -35.38 -19.20 50.45
C SER A 493 -34.45 -20.38 50.01
N THR A 494 -33.15 -20.56 50.31
CA THR A 494 -32.36 -20.48 51.57
C THR A 494 -30.84 -20.37 51.30
N LEU A 495 -30.07 -19.92 52.30
CA LEU A 495 -28.60 -20.05 52.38
C LEU A 495 -28.20 -21.30 53.22
N PRO A 496 -26.90 -21.67 53.30
CA PRO A 496 -26.09 -21.14 54.40
C PRO A 496 -24.65 -20.72 54.01
N PHE A 497 -23.94 -20.10 54.96
CA PHE A 497 -22.69 -19.37 54.77
C PHE A 497 -21.65 -19.82 55.83
N VAL A 498 -20.39 -20.13 55.45
CA VAL A 498 -19.31 -20.40 56.41
C VAL A 498 -17.99 -19.73 56.00
N ARG A 499 -17.31 -19.23 57.03
CA ARG A 499 -15.95 -18.65 57.15
C ARG A 499 -14.88 -19.41 56.33
N GLY A 500 -13.76 -18.82 55.90
CA GLY A 500 -13.18 -17.52 56.25
C GLY A 500 -11.80 -17.68 56.91
N GLY A 501 -10.76 -17.04 56.37
CA GLY A 501 -9.39 -17.12 56.88
C GLY A 501 -8.46 -16.09 56.22
N GLN A 502 -7.65 -15.41 57.04
CA GLN A 502 -6.66 -14.39 56.66
C GLN A 502 -5.33 -14.74 57.33
N LEU A 503 -4.20 -14.51 56.65
CA LEU A 503 -2.88 -14.40 57.26
C LEU A 503 -1.93 -13.61 56.33
N ASP A 504 -0.99 -12.87 56.91
CA ASP A 504 -0.17 -11.85 56.25
C ASP A 504 1.35 -12.07 56.51
N PHE A 505 2.20 -11.23 55.88
CA PHE A 505 3.62 -10.91 56.20
C PHE A 505 4.81 -11.80 55.75
N GLN A 506 5.44 -11.34 54.66
CA GLN A 506 6.87 -10.92 54.54
C GLN A 506 8.05 -11.94 54.31
N PRO A 507 9.27 -11.47 53.89
CA PRO A 507 10.19 -12.26 53.03
C PRO A 507 11.63 -12.50 53.56
N GLY A 508 12.44 -13.23 52.76
CA GLY A 508 13.87 -13.60 52.99
C GLY A 508 14.05 -15.13 53.03
N VAL A 509 15.22 -15.79 52.97
CA VAL A 509 16.68 -15.51 52.72
C VAL A 509 17.26 -16.90 52.24
N GLU A 510 18.38 -17.19 51.55
CA GLU A 510 19.68 -16.56 51.18
C GLU A 510 20.12 -17.09 49.78
N ILE A 511 20.66 -16.29 48.84
CA ILE A 511 22.10 -16.09 48.49
C ILE A 511 23.01 -17.34 48.53
N LEU A 512 23.76 -17.57 47.45
CA LEU A 512 25.11 -18.15 47.51
C LEU A 512 25.99 -17.55 46.38
N THR A 513 27.15 -17.01 46.74
CA THR A 513 28.08 -16.30 45.82
C THR A 513 29.53 -16.72 46.05
N THR A 514 30.33 -16.77 44.99
CA THR A 514 31.80 -16.91 45.07
C THR A 514 32.50 -15.82 44.26
N GLU A 515 33.48 -15.15 44.87
CA GLU A 515 34.26 -14.06 44.28
C GLU A 515 35.65 -14.51 43.73
N LYS A 516 36.36 -13.54 43.13
CA LYS A 516 37.82 -13.30 43.05
C LYS A 516 38.49 -13.54 41.68
N SER A 517 39.41 -12.67 41.22
CA SER A 517 39.95 -11.44 41.85
C SER A 517 40.68 -10.48 40.87
N SER A 518 40.58 -9.16 41.14
CA SER A 518 41.61 -8.09 41.00
C SER A 518 42.34 -7.87 39.64
N PHE A 519 42.53 -6.63 39.16
CA PHE A 519 43.50 -5.69 39.76
C PHE A 519 43.19 -4.17 39.56
N LYS A 520 43.91 -3.34 40.34
CA LYS A 520 43.86 -1.86 40.52
C LYS A 520 44.23 -1.08 39.23
N ALA A 521 43.69 0.11 38.91
CA ALA A 521 43.83 1.46 39.52
C ALA A 521 45.29 2.00 39.52
N SER A 522 45.62 3.30 39.38
CA SER A 522 44.87 4.59 39.43
C SER A 522 45.57 5.68 38.57
N ASN A 523 44.95 6.80 38.16
CA ASN A 523 44.95 8.16 38.77
C ASN A 523 44.26 9.12 37.76
N ALA A 524 43.31 10.00 38.09
CA ALA A 524 43.33 11.22 38.92
C ALA A 524 43.82 12.51 38.20
N LEU A 525 42.86 13.41 37.91
CA LEU A 525 42.87 14.90 37.89
C LEU A 525 44.19 15.64 37.52
N ASN A 526 44.20 16.72 36.71
CA ASN A 526 43.35 17.91 36.90
C ASN A 526 43.34 18.91 35.70
N LEU A 527 42.54 19.99 35.85
CA LEU A 527 42.36 21.13 34.95
C LEU A 527 43.65 21.90 34.55
N ARG A 528 43.74 22.35 33.29
CA ARG A 528 43.56 23.78 32.91
C ARG A 528 43.61 24.05 31.39
N SER A 529 43.10 25.21 31.01
CA SER A 529 43.03 25.75 29.64
C SER A 529 44.37 26.34 29.16
N ILE A 530 44.60 26.33 27.84
CA ILE A 530 45.08 27.50 27.06
C ILE A 530 44.89 27.23 25.54
N ASN A 531 44.49 28.28 24.83
CA ASN A 531 44.53 28.47 23.37
C ASN A 531 45.46 29.71 23.16
N PRO A 532 46.14 29.95 22.00
CA PRO A 532 45.53 29.82 20.66
C PRO A 532 46.48 29.52 19.47
N SER A 533 45.88 29.57 18.26
CA SER A 533 46.40 30.14 17.00
C SER A 533 47.55 29.51 16.18
N SER A 534 47.18 29.12 14.95
CA SER A 534 47.94 29.28 13.69
C SER A 534 49.18 28.36 13.44
N THR A 535 49.66 28.12 12.20
CA THR A 535 49.47 28.87 10.94
C THR A 535 49.52 28.00 9.66
N ARG A 536 48.69 28.36 8.66
CA ARG A 536 48.89 28.31 7.18
C ARG A 536 49.87 27.32 6.50
N ARG A 537 49.33 26.64 5.46
CA ARG A 537 49.89 26.46 4.08
C ARG A 537 51.14 25.54 3.92
N THR A 538 51.48 24.96 2.75
CA THR A 538 50.92 25.03 1.37
C THR A 538 51.12 23.71 0.58
N SER A 539 50.50 23.64 -0.61
CA SER A 539 50.74 22.77 -1.79
C SER A 539 52.19 22.29 -2.03
N PHE A 540 52.45 21.16 -2.71
CA PHE A 540 52.26 20.99 -4.18
C PHE A 540 52.15 19.52 -4.69
N SER A 541 51.83 19.40 -5.99
CA SER A 541 51.78 18.20 -6.86
C SER A 541 53.18 17.64 -7.21
N SER A 542 53.42 16.53 -7.96
CA SER A 542 52.72 16.05 -9.16
C SER A 542 53.11 14.63 -9.70
N THR A 543 52.16 13.99 -10.39
CA THR A 543 52.26 13.14 -11.64
C THR A 543 53.12 11.87 -11.78
N ALA A 544 52.54 10.89 -12.53
CA ALA A 544 53.18 9.87 -13.41
C ALA A 544 53.92 8.68 -12.73
N SER A 545 53.42 7.44 -12.77
CA SER A 545 53.50 6.41 -13.85
C SER A 545 54.91 5.77 -14.02
N ASP A 546 55.10 4.45 -14.16
CA ASP A 546 54.12 3.37 -14.36
C ASP A 546 54.66 1.96 -13.98
N ASN A 547 53.74 1.01 -13.86
CA ASN A 547 53.87 -0.46 -13.95
C ASN A 547 54.77 -1.34 -13.01
N ASP A 548 54.07 -2.37 -12.51
CA ASP A 548 54.46 -3.78 -12.28
C ASP A 548 55.49 -4.19 -11.19
N SER A 549 54.96 -4.81 -10.12
CA SER A 549 55.44 -6.13 -9.69
C SER A 549 54.45 -6.82 -8.74
N LEU A 550 54.19 -8.11 -8.99
CA LEU A 550 53.29 -8.99 -8.22
C LEU A 550 53.66 -9.07 -6.73
N ARG A 551 52.83 -8.49 -5.84
CA ARG A 551 52.80 -8.85 -4.41
C ARG A 551 51.49 -9.53 -4.03
N ARG A 552 51.61 -10.81 -3.66
CA ARG A 552 50.52 -11.62 -3.08
C ARG A 552 49.99 -10.94 -1.82
N ARG A 553 48.73 -10.51 -1.81
CA ARG A 553 47.96 -10.47 -0.55
C ARG A 553 47.41 -11.88 -0.28
N GLY A 554 47.47 -12.31 0.98
CA GLY A 554 46.77 -13.52 1.42
C GLY A 554 45.25 -13.28 1.48
N PRO A 555 44.45 -14.32 1.76
CA PRO A 555 43.04 -14.13 2.06
C PRO A 555 42.88 -13.28 3.32
N GLU A 556 42.25 -12.11 3.20
CA GLU A 556 41.75 -11.39 4.37
C GLU A 556 40.58 -12.21 4.99
N PRO A 557 40.38 -12.17 6.33
CA PRO A 557 39.51 -13.13 6.99
C PRO A 557 38.06 -12.99 6.57
N ALA A 558 37.37 -14.12 6.40
CA ALA A 558 35.92 -14.12 6.21
C ALA A 558 35.24 -13.44 7.42
N SER A 559 34.46 -12.39 7.15
CA SER A 559 33.59 -11.77 8.15
C SER A 559 32.64 -12.83 8.70
N SER A 560 32.66 -13.02 10.03
CA SER A 560 31.96 -14.12 10.67
C SER A 560 30.43 -13.93 10.60
N PHE A 561 29.74 -14.90 9.97
CA PHE A 561 28.28 -14.98 9.91
C PHE A 561 27.69 -15.31 11.29
N VAL A 562 27.71 -14.33 12.21
CA VAL A 562 27.07 -14.41 13.53
C VAL A 562 25.63 -13.91 13.39
N GLY A 563 24.68 -14.82 13.11
CA GLY A 563 23.27 -14.44 12.91
C GLY A 563 22.24 -15.56 12.74
N MET A 564 22.62 -16.79 12.36
CA MET A 564 21.66 -17.90 12.25
C MET A 564 21.57 -18.73 13.54
N HIS A 565 20.76 -18.25 14.50
CA HIS A 565 20.38 -19.04 15.68
C HIS A 565 19.14 -19.90 15.39
N CYS A 566 19.34 -21.20 15.20
CA CYS A 566 18.24 -22.18 15.25
C CYS A 566 17.84 -22.41 16.72
N ILE A 567 16.74 -21.80 17.16
CA ILE A 567 16.14 -22.02 18.49
C ILE A 567 14.67 -22.38 18.31
N PHE A 568 14.33 -23.64 18.56
CA PHE A 568 12.98 -24.18 18.44
C PHE A 568 12.21 -23.99 19.75
N ASP A 569 10.96 -23.50 19.69
CA ASP A 569 9.95 -23.86 20.69
C ASP A 569 8.52 -23.79 20.10
N GLN A 570 7.54 -24.24 20.88
CA GLN A 570 6.27 -24.79 20.40
C GLN A 570 5.18 -23.74 20.06
N CYS A 571 4.37 -24.06 19.06
CA CYS A 571 3.01 -23.54 18.88
C CYS A 571 2.04 -24.72 18.77
N LYS A 572 0.88 -24.63 19.43
CA LYS A 572 -0.22 -25.60 19.34
C LYS A 572 -1.35 -25.03 18.49
N ALA A 573 -1.92 -25.85 17.60
CA ALA A 573 -3.12 -25.50 16.83
C ALA A 573 -4.38 -25.52 17.74
N ALA A 574 -5.41 -24.75 17.36
CA ALA A 574 -6.60 -24.53 18.18
C ALA A 574 -7.83 -25.39 17.78
N GLU A 575 -8.04 -25.62 16.47
CA GLU A 575 -9.16 -26.38 15.91
C GLU A 575 -8.69 -27.24 14.72
N PRO A 576 -9.41 -28.32 14.35
CA PRO A 576 -9.06 -29.14 13.18
C PRO A 576 -9.27 -28.38 11.86
N PRO A 577 -8.49 -28.68 10.80
CA PRO A 577 -8.74 -28.13 9.47
C PRO A 577 -10.04 -28.66 8.85
N SER A 578 -10.41 -28.10 7.69
CA SER A 578 -11.51 -28.62 6.87
C SER A 578 -11.21 -28.50 5.38
N VAL A 579 -11.48 -29.56 4.62
CA VAL A 579 -11.28 -29.61 3.17
C VAL A 579 -12.46 -28.94 2.47
N ILE A 580 -12.25 -27.73 1.94
CA ILE A 580 -13.33 -26.91 1.38
C ILE A 580 -13.52 -27.10 -0.15
N LYS A 581 -12.52 -27.69 -0.83
CA LYS A 581 -12.62 -28.13 -2.24
C LYS A 581 -11.55 -29.18 -2.55
N LYS A 582 -11.87 -30.16 -3.40
CA LYS A 582 -10.90 -31.10 -3.97
C LYS A 582 -10.84 -30.94 -5.48
N LEU A 583 -9.63 -30.85 -6.05
CA LEU A 583 -9.43 -30.92 -7.50
C LEU A 583 -9.14 -32.37 -7.90
N GLU A 584 -10.10 -33.04 -8.53
CA GLU A 584 -9.98 -34.44 -8.98
C GLU A 584 -9.85 -34.52 -10.50
N GLY A 585 -8.98 -35.42 -10.99
CA GLY A 585 -9.04 -35.82 -12.40
C GLY A 585 -7.77 -36.44 -12.99
N HIS A 586 -6.61 -36.28 -12.36
CA HIS A 586 -5.45 -37.07 -12.78
C HIS A 586 -5.57 -38.54 -12.33
N SER A 587 -4.63 -39.42 -12.71
CA SER A 587 -4.81 -40.87 -12.52
C SER A 587 -3.59 -41.68 -11.99
N LYS A 588 -2.64 -41.02 -11.31
CA LYS A 588 -1.38 -41.55 -10.70
C LYS A 588 -0.89 -40.56 -9.61
N ASP A 589 0.37 -40.11 -9.67
CA ASP A 589 1.01 -39.15 -8.76
C ASP A 589 1.29 -37.80 -9.45
N VAL A 590 1.07 -36.70 -8.71
CA VAL A 590 1.42 -35.32 -9.14
C VAL A 590 2.94 -35.14 -9.08
N THR A 591 3.53 -34.52 -10.10
CA THR A 591 4.99 -34.29 -10.15
C THR A 591 5.39 -32.84 -9.93
N ASP A 592 4.51 -31.89 -10.27
CA ASP A 592 4.71 -30.46 -10.06
C ASP A 592 3.41 -29.66 -10.26
N PHE A 593 3.33 -28.44 -9.75
CA PHE A 593 2.22 -27.51 -9.95
C PHE A 593 2.68 -26.05 -9.85
N ASP A 594 1.99 -25.14 -10.52
CA ASP A 594 2.28 -23.70 -10.47
C ASP A 594 1.00 -22.84 -10.60
N PHE A 595 1.05 -21.59 -10.15
CA PHE A 595 0.00 -20.58 -10.24
C PHE A 595 0.24 -19.63 -11.42
N SER A 596 -0.86 -19.18 -12.06
CA SER A 596 -0.80 -17.98 -12.90
C SER A 596 -0.47 -16.74 -12.07
N SER A 597 0.23 -15.76 -12.64
CA SER A 597 0.59 -14.49 -11.96
C SER A 597 -0.63 -13.75 -11.38
N ASN A 598 -1.76 -13.78 -12.10
CA ASN A 598 -3.06 -13.26 -11.68
C ASN A 598 -3.79 -14.08 -10.59
N ASN A 599 -3.23 -15.20 -10.12
CA ASN A 599 -3.78 -16.15 -9.13
C ASN A 599 -5.18 -16.73 -9.46
N GLN A 600 -5.64 -16.68 -10.71
CA GLN A 600 -6.93 -17.27 -11.12
C GLN A 600 -6.83 -18.76 -11.47
N TYR A 601 -5.66 -19.24 -11.88
CA TYR A 601 -5.44 -20.59 -12.39
C TYR A 601 -4.30 -21.31 -11.68
N ILE A 602 -4.44 -22.64 -11.57
CA ILE A 602 -3.31 -23.56 -11.32
C ILE A 602 -3.09 -24.40 -12.57
N ALA A 603 -1.84 -24.69 -12.90
CA ALA A 603 -1.47 -25.75 -13.83
C ALA A 603 -0.77 -26.88 -13.06
N SER A 604 -1.09 -28.14 -13.36
CA SER A 604 -0.50 -29.33 -12.70
C SER A 604 0.08 -30.32 -13.71
N ALA A 605 1.27 -30.83 -13.38
CA ALA A 605 2.09 -31.74 -14.18
C ALA A 605 2.21 -33.10 -13.50
N PHE A 606 2.29 -34.17 -14.31
CA PHE A 606 1.77 -35.44 -13.83
C PHE A 606 2.32 -36.72 -14.51
N MET A 607 2.33 -37.84 -13.79
CA MET A 607 2.87 -39.13 -14.26
C MET A 607 1.99 -39.88 -15.27
N ASP A 608 0.67 -39.69 -15.25
CA ASP A 608 -0.32 -40.25 -16.20
C ASP A 608 -0.19 -39.77 -17.66
N LYS A 609 0.72 -38.81 -17.93
CA LYS A 609 0.96 -38.20 -19.25
C LYS A 609 -0.11 -37.19 -19.68
N THR A 610 -0.70 -36.47 -18.73
CA THR A 610 -1.48 -35.25 -18.96
C THR A 610 -0.88 -34.03 -18.25
N VAL A 611 -1.28 -32.84 -18.70
CA VAL A 611 -1.17 -31.59 -17.93
C VAL A 611 -2.58 -31.04 -17.77
N ARG A 612 -2.94 -30.54 -16.60
CA ARG A 612 -4.27 -29.98 -16.31
C ARG A 612 -4.17 -28.52 -15.95
N VAL A 613 -5.16 -27.74 -16.37
CA VAL A 613 -5.35 -26.34 -15.95
C VAL A 613 -6.68 -26.24 -15.23
N TRP A 614 -6.67 -25.60 -14.06
CA TRP A 614 -7.78 -25.50 -13.13
C TRP A 614 -8.15 -24.05 -12.94
N GLU A 615 -9.44 -23.71 -13.07
CA GLU A 615 -9.94 -22.39 -12.65
C GLU A 615 -10.24 -22.46 -11.14
N LEU A 616 -9.56 -21.68 -10.31
CA LEU A 616 -9.62 -21.80 -8.84
C LEU A 616 -10.98 -21.43 -8.26
N SER A 617 -11.60 -20.37 -8.76
CA SER A 617 -12.92 -19.88 -8.33
C SER A 617 -13.98 -20.99 -8.44
N LYS A 618 -14.12 -21.56 -9.64
CA LYS A 618 -15.04 -22.66 -9.93
C LYS A 618 -14.53 -24.01 -9.44
N GLY A 619 -13.22 -24.18 -9.28
CA GLY A 619 -12.56 -25.43 -8.88
C GLY A 619 -12.75 -26.56 -9.89
N ILE A 620 -12.78 -26.21 -11.18
CA ILE A 620 -13.01 -27.15 -12.29
C ILE A 620 -11.76 -27.23 -13.17
N CYS A 621 -11.54 -28.41 -13.75
CA CYS A 621 -10.50 -28.59 -14.77
C CYS A 621 -10.97 -27.97 -16.08
N ILE A 622 -10.47 -26.78 -16.42
CA ILE A 622 -10.86 -26.05 -17.64
C ILE A 622 -10.15 -26.55 -18.90
N ARG A 623 -8.97 -27.17 -18.76
CA ARG A 623 -8.21 -27.79 -19.86
C ARG A 623 -7.50 -29.06 -19.39
N VAL A 624 -7.48 -30.08 -20.24
CA VAL A 624 -6.62 -31.26 -20.11
C VAL A 624 -5.81 -31.38 -21.40
N ILE A 625 -4.49 -31.44 -21.27
CA ILE A 625 -3.55 -31.56 -22.39
C ILE A 625 -3.08 -33.02 -22.44
N TYR A 626 -3.59 -33.75 -23.42
CA TYR A 626 -3.27 -35.16 -23.67
C TYR A 626 -2.07 -35.31 -24.62
N GLY A 627 -1.50 -36.53 -24.70
CA GLY A 627 -0.45 -36.86 -25.66
C GLY A 627 0.95 -36.34 -25.28
N VAL A 628 1.11 -35.79 -24.08
CA VAL A 628 2.43 -35.47 -23.53
C VAL A 628 3.12 -36.76 -23.03
N SER A 629 4.28 -36.63 -22.39
CA SER A 629 4.91 -37.72 -21.63
C SER A 629 4.61 -37.61 -20.14
N SER A 630 5.15 -38.51 -19.33
CA SER A 630 5.34 -38.25 -17.90
C SER A 630 6.31 -37.06 -17.72
N GLN A 631 6.14 -36.35 -16.61
CA GLN A 631 6.65 -35.00 -16.39
C GLN A 631 7.46 -34.91 -15.09
N LEU A 632 8.09 -33.75 -14.87
CA LEU A 632 9.06 -33.53 -13.78
C LEU A 632 9.03 -32.12 -13.23
N CYS A 633 8.72 -31.12 -14.05
CA CYS A 633 8.45 -29.76 -13.59
C CYS A 633 7.49 -29.00 -14.50
N ILE A 634 6.83 -27.98 -13.95
CA ILE A 634 5.95 -27.02 -14.64
C ILE A 634 6.26 -25.60 -14.19
N CYS A 635 6.01 -24.62 -15.06
CA CYS A 635 5.95 -23.21 -14.67
C CYS A 635 5.07 -22.42 -15.65
N PHE A 636 4.43 -21.34 -15.17
CA PHE A 636 3.84 -20.31 -16.01
C PHE A 636 4.92 -19.42 -16.66
N HIS A 637 4.49 -18.42 -17.42
CA HIS A 637 5.36 -17.37 -17.95
C HIS A 637 4.92 -16.03 -17.32
N PRO A 638 5.83 -15.13 -16.91
CA PRO A 638 5.47 -13.97 -16.09
C PRO A 638 4.57 -12.96 -16.80
N ILE A 639 4.70 -12.85 -18.13
CA ILE A 639 3.92 -11.91 -18.93
C ILE A 639 2.48 -12.41 -19.08
N ASP A 640 1.53 -11.66 -18.50
CA ASP A 640 0.10 -11.79 -18.76
C ASP A 640 -0.29 -10.71 -19.81
N PRO A 641 -0.99 -11.04 -20.92
CA PRO A 641 -1.10 -10.13 -22.08
C PRO A 641 -1.98 -8.90 -21.86
N THR A 642 -2.67 -8.80 -20.72
CA THR A 642 -3.63 -7.72 -20.43
C THR A 642 -2.98 -6.36 -20.22
N HIS A 643 -1.65 -6.27 -20.20
CA HIS A 643 -0.90 -5.03 -20.02
C HIS A 643 -0.51 -4.30 -21.32
N ASP A 644 -0.58 -4.96 -22.49
CA ASP A 644 -0.02 -4.42 -23.73
C ASP A 644 -1.05 -4.32 -24.87
N LEU A 645 -1.80 -3.23 -24.86
CA LEU A 645 -2.83 -2.87 -25.86
C LEU A 645 -2.40 -1.73 -26.79
N ASN A 646 -1.11 -1.37 -26.82
CA ASN A 646 -0.63 -0.16 -27.52
C ASN A 646 0.15 -0.41 -28.81
N GLN A 647 0.33 -1.65 -29.28
CA GLN A 647 1.02 -1.92 -30.56
C GLN A 647 0.36 -2.96 -31.48
N PHE A 648 0.14 -2.51 -32.71
CA PHE A 648 -0.14 -3.23 -33.96
C PHE A 648 -1.45 -4.01 -34.16
N GLU A 649 -1.89 -3.97 -35.42
CA GLU A 649 -3.15 -4.52 -35.89
C GLU A 649 -3.06 -6.03 -36.24
N ARG A 650 -4.20 -6.74 -36.13
CA ARG A 650 -4.51 -8.01 -36.81
C ARG A 650 -3.51 -9.18 -36.61
N LEU A 651 -3.53 -9.82 -35.44
CA LEU A 651 -3.36 -11.28 -35.35
C LEU A 651 -4.41 -11.91 -34.42
N PRO A 652 -4.87 -13.15 -34.69
CA PRO A 652 -5.97 -13.77 -33.96
C PRO A 652 -5.51 -14.46 -32.66
N THR A 653 -6.27 -14.21 -31.60
CA THR A 653 -6.48 -15.06 -30.40
C THR A 653 -5.58 -16.30 -30.23
N SER A 654 -4.40 -16.16 -29.59
CA SER A 654 -3.89 -17.12 -28.59
C SER A 654 -2.50 -16.75 -28.00
N TYR A 655 -2.45 -16.02 -26.89
CA TYR A 655 -1.19 -15.79 -26.16
C TYR A 655 -0.77 -17.02 -25.30
N VAL A 656 0.48 -16.98 -24.80
CA VAL A 656 1.27 -18.17 -24.44
C VAL A 656 1.59 -18.23 -22.94
N GLN A 657 1.06 -19.26 -22.26
CA GLN A 657 1.32 -19.53 -20.83
C GLN A 657 1.30 -21.06 -20.57
N ALA A 658 2.49 -21.67 -20.58
CA ALA A 658 2.85 -22.93 -19.88
C ALA A 658 4.21 -23.49 -20.36
N PHE A 659 5.12 -23.80 -19.45
CA PHE A 659 6.38 -24.52 -19.71
C PHE A 659 6.33 -25.95 -19.19
N MET A 660 6.62 -26.93 -20.04
CA MET A 660 6.43 -28.35 -19.77
C MET A 660 7.25 -29.26 -20.71
N LEU A 661 7.91 -30.31 -20.20
CA LEU A 661 8.45 -31.54 -20.84
C LEU A 661 9.69 -32.03 -20.04
N LYS A 662 10.20 -33.28 -20.12
CA LYS A 662 9.69 -34.59 -20.61
C LYS A 662 10.64 -35.68 -20.09
N GLN A 663 10.12 -36.78 -19.52
CA GLN A 663 10.92 -38.00 -19.34
C GLN A 663 10.24 -39.28 -19.86
N PHE A 664 10.83 -39.86 -20.90
CA PHE A 664 11.20 -41.28 -20.95
C PHE A 664 12.41 -41.44 -21.90
N GLN A 665 13.01 -42.64 -21.96
CA GLN A 665 14.33 -42.91 -22.55
C GLN A 665 14.55 -42.33 -23.97
N MET A 666 15.83 -42.04 -24.27
CA MET A 666 16.43 -41.56 -25.53
C MET A 666 16.36 -40.05 -25.87
N ARG A 667 15.34 -39.26 -25.49
CA ARG A 667 15.37 -37.78 -25.72
C ARG A 667 14.66 -36.96 -24.63
N ILE A 668 15.42 -36.14 -23.92
CA ILE A 668 14.93 -35.14 -22.95
C ILE A 668 14.58 -33.85 -23.70
N SER A 669 13.58 -33.08 -23.25
CA SER A 669 13.15 -31.85 -23.93
C SER A 669 12.40 -30.89 -23.00
N LYS A 670 12.26 -29.63 -23.42
CA LYS A 670 11.39 -28.58 -22.87
C LYS A 670 10.43 -28.13 -23.97
N SER A 671 9.13 -28.00 -23.72
CA SER A 671 8.17 -27.36 -24.62
C SER A 671 7.49 -26.16 -23.98
N VAL A 672 6.94 -25.34 -24.87
CA VAL A 672 6.02 -24.24 -24.55
C VAL A 672 4.64 -24.65 -25.05
N PHE A 673 3.62 -24.53 -24.20
CA PHE A 673 2.23 -24.84 -24.54
C PHE A 673 1.39 -23.57 -24.55
N ASN A 674 0.40 -23.55 -25.43
CA ASN A 674 -0.56 -22.47 -25.51
C ASN A 674 -1.70 -22.68 -24.51
N PHE A 675 -1.86 -21.76 -23.56
CA PHE A 675 -2.89 -21.84 -22.51
C PHE A 675 -4.31 -21.99 -23.08
N SER A 676 -4.64 -21.16 -24.07
CA SER A 676 -5.99 -21.07 -24.62
C SER A 676 -6.40 -22.36 -25.37
N THR A 677 -5.46 -22.92 -26.15
CA THR A 677 -5.72 -24.02 -27.11
C THR A 677 -5.14 -25.38 -26.70
N GLY A 678 -4.31 -25.45 -25.66
CA GLY A 678 -3.63 -26.67 -25.19
C GLY A 678 -2.55 -27.22 -26.14
N ARG A 679 -2.23 -26.53 -27.23
CA ARG A 679 -1.28 -27.00 -28.26
C ARG A 679 0.17 -26.74 -27.85
N ILE A 680 1.08 -27.63 -28.24
CA ILE A 680 2.52 -27.36 -28.21
C ILE A 680 2.84 -26.30 -29.27
N ILE A 681 3.50 -25.22 -28.87
CA ILE A 681 3.98 -24.16 -29.78
C ILE A 681 5.42 -24.46 -30.21
N ASN A 682 6.28 -24.77 -29.24
CA ASN A 682 7.71 -24.97 -29.47
C ASN A 682 8.26 -26.13 -28.62
N LYS A 683 9.42 -26.66 -29.00
CA LYS A 683 10.08 -27.79 -28.33
C LYS A 683 11.59 -27.79 -28.54
N LEU A 684 12.33 -27.50 -27.48
CA LEU A 684 13.79 -27.66 -27.40
C LEU A 684 14.14 -29.07 -26.91
N VAL A 685 15.12 -29.72 -27.54
CA VAL A 685 15.74 -30.97 -27.04
C VAL A 685 16.91 -30.62 -26.14
N LEU A 686 17.07 -31.35 -25.04
CA LEU A 686 18.08 -31.11 -24.00
C LEU A 686 18.94 -32.35 -23.74
N ASP A 687 20.18 -32.12 -23.32
CA ASP A 687 21.17 -33.17 -23.11
C ASP A 687 21.05 -33.85 -21.73
N ASP A 688 20.36 -33.23 -20.76
CA ASP A 688 20.31 -33.65 -19.35
C ASP A 688 18.93 -33.37 -18.70
N LYS A 689 18.64 -34.02 -17.57
CA LYS A 689 17.31 -34.05 -16.92
C LYS A 689 17.01 -32.77 -16.13
N VAL A 690 16.02 -32.01 -16.60
CA VAL A 690 15.45 -30.87 -15.87
C VAL A 690 14.53 -31.39 -14.75
N THR A 691 14.81 -30.97 -13.51
CA THR A 691 14.09 -31.38 -12.28
C THR A 691 13.50 -30.21 -11.49
N ALA A 692 14.00 -29.01 -11.75
CA ALA A 692 13.42 -27.74 -11.34
C ALA A 692 13.65 -26.71 -12.44
N LEU A 693 12.73 -25.76 -12.53
CA LEU A 693 12.66 -24.71 -13.53
C LEU A 693 12.10 -23.46 -12.83
N ASP A 694 12.64 -22.28 -13.15
CA ASP A 694 12.07 -20.99 -12.74
C ASP A 694 12.48 -19.91 -13.76
N HIS A 695 11.99 -18.67 -13.64
CA HIS A 695 12.28 -17.57 -14.56
C HIS A 695 12.63 -16.25 -13.83
N ASP A 696 13.38 -15.38 -14.50
CA ASP A 696 13.44 -13.97 -14.09
C ASP A 696 12.21 -13.16 -14.55
N HIS A 697 12.16 -11.90 -14.16
CA HIS A 697 11.09 -10.97 -14.51
C HIS A 697 11.04 -10.60 -16.01
N THR A 698 12.06 -10.98 -16.79
CA THR A 698 12.12 -10.80 -18.26
C THR A 698 11.69 -12.05 -19.04
N GLY A 699 11.42 -13.17 -18.35
CA GLY A 699 11.11 -14.46 -18.97
C GLY A 699 12.35 -15.31 -19.32
N HIS A 700 13.54 -14.96 -18.84
CA HIS A 700 14.71 -15.82 -18.98
C HIS A 700 14.59 -16.98 -17.98
N LEU A 701 14.61 -18.23 -18.48
CA LEU A 701 14.39 -19.40 -17.65
C LEU A 701 15.68 -20.08 -17.20
N PHE A 702 15.77 -20.36 -15.90
CA PHE A 702 16.81 -21.16 -15.25
C PHE A 702 16.36 -22.62 -15.13
N SER A 703 17.31 -23.53 -14.94
CA SER A 703 17.08 -24.98 -14.99
C SER A 703 18.05 -25.72 -14.06
N GLY A 704 17.63 -26.85 -13.50
CA GLY A 704 18.39 -27.65 -12.51
C GLY A 704 19.78 -28.16 -12.95
N CYS A 705 20.20 -27.99 -14.19
CA CYS A 705 21.60 -28.22 -14.62
C CYS A 705 22.35 -26.91 -14.95
N VAL A 706 21.89 -25.79 -14.39
CA VAL A 706 22.40 -24.42 -14.56
C VAL A 706 22.60 -24.05 -16.05
N TYR A 707 21.53 -24.28 -16.82
CA TYR A 707 21.39 -23.82 -18.21
C TYR A 707 20.42 -22.62 -18.27
N PRO A 708 20.91 -21.37 -18.43
CA PRO A 708 20.03 -20.26 -18.76
C PRO A 708 19.47 -20.47 -20.17
N THR A 709 18.15 -20.35 -20.33
CA THR A 709 17.43 -20.55 -21.59
C THR A 709 16.41 -19.44 -21.75
N SER A 710 16.66 -18.47 -22.64
CA SER A 710 15.70 -17.42 -22.92
C SER A 710 14.56 -17.94 -23.80
N MET A 711 13.33 -17.45 -23.54
CA MET A 711 12.20 -17.59 -24.45
C MET A 711 11.88 -16.23 -25.07
N ASP A 712 11.49 -16.23 -26.35
CA ASP A 712 10.76 -15.12 -26.96
C ASP A 712 9.28 -15.19 -26.51
N PRO A 713 8.75 -14.16 -25.81
CA PRO A 713 7.38 -14.15 -25.29
C PRO A 713 6.29 -14.10 -26.37
N HIS A 714 6.61 -13.61 -27.58
CA HIS A 714 5.66 -13.49 -28.69
C HIS A 714 5.60 -14.77 -29.53
N THR A 715 6.74 -15.41 -29.81
CA THR A 715 6.80 -16.61 -30.67
C THR A 715 6.87 -17.93 -29.90
N GLY A 716 7.16 -17.90 -28.61
CA GLY A 716 7.48 -19.09 -27.81
C GLY A 716 8.79 -19.77 -28.22
N ALA A 717 9.65 -19.12 -29.02
CA ALA A 717 10.93 -19.68 -29.42
C ALA A 717 11.91 -19.79 -28.25
N LEU A 718 12.55 -20.95 -28.10
CA LEU A 718 13.51 -21.25 -27.03
C LEU A 718 14.95 -21.19 -27.56
N PHE A 719 15.77 -20.29 -26.99
CA PHE A 719 17.15 -20.08 -27.39
C PHE A 719 18.13 -20.66 -26.36
N ARG A 720 19.15 -21.37 -26.84
CA ARG A 720 20.16 -22.03 -26.00
C ARG A 720 21.28 -21.04 -25.66
N SER A 721 21.43 -20.66 -24.39
CA SER A 721 22.51 -19.76 -23.96
C SER A 721 23.81 -20.53 -23.59
N HIS A 722 24.81 -19.80 -23.10
CA HIS A 722 26.15 -20.36 -22.87
C HIS A 722 26.21 -21.26 -21.62
N ARG A 723 27.05 -22.30 -21.68
CA ARG A 723 27.14 -23.33 -20.64
C ARG A 723 27.97 -22.87 -19.44
N TYR A 724 27.35 -22.74 -18.27
CA TYR A 724 28.08 -22.80 -17.01
C TYR A 724 28.46 -24.26 -16.70
N ARG A 725 29.66 -24.49 -16.18
CA ARG A 725 30.09 -25.78 -15.61
C ARG A 725 30.66 -25.51 -14.23
N SER A 726 29.99 -26.00 -13.19
CA SER A 726 30.65 -26.12 -11.88
C SER A 726 31.85 -27.06 -12.02
N SER A 727 32.98 -26.66 -11.44
CA SER A 727 34.23 -27.43 -11.46
C SER A 727 34.22 -28.62 -10.48
N GLY A 728 33.22 -28.68 -9.58
CA GLY A 728 33.06 -29.74 -8.59
C GLY A 728 32.31 -30.97 -9.12
N LYS A 729 32.81 -32.18 -8.82
CA LYS A 729 32.17 -33.46 -9.14
C LYS A 729 30.96 -33.77 -8.22
N SER A 730 29.99 -32.86 -8.10
CA SER A 730 28.72 -33.20 -7.43
C SER A 730 27.98 -34.25 -8.27
N ARG A 731 27.59 -35.35 -7.64
CA ARG A 731 26.80 -36.44 -8.28
C ARG A 731 25.30 -36.31 -8.01
N TYR A 732 24.86 -35.26 -7.32
CA TYR A 732 23.50 -35.13 -6.78
C TYR A 732 22.65 -34.18 -7.63
N GLN A 733 21.40 -34.57 -7.86
CA GLN A 733 20.45 -33.83 -8.69
C GLN A 733 19.97 -32.57 -7.97
N VAL A 734 19.82 -31.46 -8.71
CA VAL A 734 19.19 -30.23 -8.21
C VAL A 734 17.68 -30.45 -8.09
N THR A 735 17.13 -30.28 -6.89
CA THR A 735 15.70 -30.42 -6.58
C THR A 735 14.95 -29.09 -6.61
N THR A 736 15.67 -27.96 -6.53
CA THR A 736 15.08 -26.60 -6.55
C THR A 736 15.95 -25.65 -7.36
N VAL A 737 15.28 -24.78 -8.11
CA VAL A 737 15.80 -23.52 -8.62
C VAL A 737 14.73 -22.49 -8.27
N TRP A 738 15.08 -21.36 -7.65
CA TRP A 738 14.15 -20.28 -7.31
C TRP A 738 14.84 -18.91 -7.47
N TYR A 739 14.27 -18.02 -8.27
CA TYR A 739 14.77 -16.68 -8.56
C TYR A 739 14.05 -15.61 -7.72
N ARG A 740 14.76 -14.54 -7.37
CA ARG A 740 14.25 -13.37 -6.66
C ARG A 740 14.92 -12.11 -7.22
N SER A 741 14.12 -11.19 -7.77
CA SER A 741 14.62 -9.95 -8.39
C SER A 741 15.39 -9.02 -7.44
N LEU A 742 15.10 -9.09 -6.12
CA LEU A 742 15.72 -8.24 -5.12
C LEU A 742 16.10 -9.06 -3.87
N SER A 743 17.40 -9.23 -3.66
CA SER A 743 18.01 -9.76 -2.44
C SER A 743 18.84 -8.68 -1.76
N LEU A 744 18.63 -8.51 -0.45
CA LEU A 744 19.48 -7.66 0.39
C LEU A 744 20.82 -8.32 0.71
N LEU A 745 20.88 -9.65 0.67
CA LEU A 745 22.09 -10.42 0.97
C LEU A 745 23.11 -10.36 -0.17
N ALA A 746 22.65 -10.15 -1.42
CA ALA A 746 23.51 -9.93 -2.58
C ALA A 746 23.45 -8.51 -3.18
N GLY A 747 22.63 -7.60 -2.62
CA GLY A 747 22.45 -6.23 -3.13
C GLY A 747 21.80 -6.15 -4.52
N GLY A 748 21.03 -7.17 -4.93
CA GLY A 748 20.53 -7.32 -6.29
C GLY A 748 19.83 -8.68 -6.51
N PRO A 749 19.61 -9.12 -7.76
CA PRO A 749 18.90 -10.36 -8.04
C PRO A 749 19.66 -11.61 -7.60
N VAL A 750 18.95 -12.61 -7.06
CA VAL A 750 19.51 -13.88 -6.57
C VAL A 750 18.77 -15.09 -7.12
N LEU A 751 19.53 -16.14 -7.43
CA LEU A 751 19.05 -17.48 -7.74
C LEU A 751 19.46 -18.43 -6.59
N LEU A 752 18.47 -19.01 -5.91
CA LEU A 752 18.64 -20.12 -4.97
C LEU A 752 18.59 -21.45 -5.72
N THR A 753 19.48 -22.38 -5.40
CA THR A 753 19.38 -23.78 -5.84
C THR A 753 19.54 -24.74 -4.67
N CYS A 754 18.75 -25.81 -4.64
CA CYS A 754 18.90 -26.91 -3.69
C CYS A 754 19.25 -28.21 -4.42
N THR A 755 20.13 -29.05 -3.87
CA THR A 755 20.40 -30.42 -4.35
C THR A 755 19.86 -31.48 -3.39
N GLN A 756 19.57 -32.66 -3.93
CA GLN A 756 19.01 -33.81 -3.20
C GLN A 756 19.79 -34.18 -1.93
N ASP A 757 21.11 -33.97 -1.91
CA ASP A 757 21.96 -34.22 -0.74
C ASP A 757 21.89 -33.11 0.33
N GLY A 758 20.96 -32.16 0.21
CA GLY A 758 20.73 -31.08 1.18
C GLY A 758 21.67 -29.88 1.03
N SER A 759 22.30 -29.68 -0.13
CA SER A 759 23.15 -28.51 -0.38
C SER A 759 22.33 -27.36 -0.97
N PHE A 760 22.38 -26.19 -0.33
CA PHE A 760 21.89 -24.93 -0.86
C PHE A 760 23.04 -24.11 -1.44
N SER A 761 22.80 -23.46 -2.57
CA SER A 761 23.70 -22.47 -3.17
C SER A 761 22.92 -21.23 -3.57
N PHE A 762 23.51 -20.06 -3.32
CA PHE A 762 22.96 -18.75 -3.65
C PHE A 762 23.86 -18.11 -4.71
N PHE A 763 23.29 -17.71 -5.84
CA PHE A 763 24.02 -17.03 -6.91
C PHE A 763 23.46 -15.63 -7.12
N SER A 764 24.32 -14.61 -7.09
CA SER A 764 24.00 -13.31 -7.66
C SER A 764 23.85 -13.42 -9.18
N VAL A 765 22.82 -12.78 -9.75
CA VAL A 765 22.47 -12.89 -11.17
C VAL A 765 22.75 -11.57 -11.90
N ALA A 766 23.81 -11.55 -12.70
CA ALA A 766 24.19 -10.39 -13.52
C ALA A 766 23.33 -10.31 -14.78
N LEU A 767 22.22 -9.57 -14.70
CA LEU A 767 21.24 -9.39 -15.78
C LEU A 767 21.88 -8.85 -17.07
N GLU A 768 22.75 -7.84 -16.95
CA GLU A 768 23.50 -7.21 -18.05
C GLU A 768 24.25 -8.22 -18.94
N ILE A 769 24.74 -9.31 -18.35
CA ILE A 769 25.52 -10.35 -19.04
C ILE A 769 24.66 -11.61 -19.25
N LYS A 770 23.39 -11.40 -19.65
CA LYS A 770 22.38 -12.45 -19.94
C LYS A 770 22.16 -13.42 -18.77
N GLY A 771 22.12 -12.89 -17.55
CA GLY A 771 21.88 -13.69 -16.33
C GLY A 771 23.08 -14.55 -15.93
N TYR A 772 24.31 -14.04 -16.08
CA TYR A 772 25.51 -14.73 -15.61
C TYR A 772 25.48 -14.91 -14.09
N LEU A 773 25.88 -16.10 -13.60
CA LEU A 773 25.69 -16.51 -12.21
C LEU A 773 27.00 -16.55 -11.44
N THR A 774 27.08 -15.75 -10.36
CA THR A 774 28.22 -15.68 -9.46
C THR A 774 27.82 -16.25 -8.09
N LEU A 775 28.48 -17.31 -7.64
CA LEU A 775 28.18 -17.95 -6.35
C LEU A 775 28.50 -16.97 -5.20
N SER A 776 27.46 -16.54 -4.48
CA SER A 776 27.53 -15.63 -3.34
C SER A 776 27.65 -16.37 -2.00
N GLY A 777 27.15 -17.61 -1.91
CA GLY A 777 27.23 -18.41 -0.69
C GLY A 777 26.63 -19.81 -0.84
N SER A 778 26.86 -20.67 0.16
CA SER A 778 26.31 -22.03 0.20
C SER A 778 26.11 -22.51 1.63
N LEU A 779 25.02 -23.25 1.86
CA LEU A 779 24.66 -23.85 3.15
C LEU A 779 24.47 -25.37 2.96
N LYS A 780 24.80 -26.18 3.97
CA LYS A 780 24.68 -27.64 3.91
C LYS A 780 23.80 -28.16 5.04
N LEU A 781 22.67 -28.77 4.71
CA LEU A 781 21.87 -29.54 5.65
C LEU A 781 22.40 -30.98 5.78
N ALA A 782 21.89 -31.69 6.79
CA ALA A 782 22.09 -33.14 6.92
C ALA A 782 21.60 -33.87 5.65
N PRO A 783 22.29 -34.94 5.21
CA PRO A 783 21.85 -35.75 4.07
C PRO A 783 20.43 -36.30 4.25
N ARG A 784 19.66 -36.34 3.17
CA ARG A 784 18.26 -36.79 3.16
C ARG A 784 18.08 -37.96 2.19
N VAL A 785 17.06 -38.79 2.44
CA VAL A 785 16.75 -39.96 1.58
C VAL A 785 15.88 -39.51 0.39
N HIS A 786 14.92 -38.63 0.64
CA HIS A 786 13.98 -38.13 -0.36
C HIS A 786 14.47 -36.83 -1.00
N SER A 787 14.14 -36.66 -2.30
CA SER A 787 14.30 -35.36 -2.98
C SER A 787 13.27 -34.38 -2.42
N ILE A 788 13.76 -33.27 -1.86
CA ILE A 788 12.93 -32.25 -1.22
C ILE A 788 13.19 -30.89 -1.87
N ARG A 789 12.12 -30.14 -2.13
CA ARG A 789 12.19 -28.75 -2.61
C ARG A 789 12.19 -27.71 -1.48
N ALA A 790 12.54 -26.49 -1.85
CA ALA A 790 12.56 -25.31 -1.00
C ALA A 790 12.10 -24.07 -1.79
N SER A 791 11.79 -22.99 -1.07
CA SER A 791 11.43 -21.69 -1.66
C SER A 791 11.86 -20.55 -0.74
N PHE A 792 12.12 -19.37 -1.31
CA PHE A 792 12.17 -18.14 -0.51
C PHE A 792 10.79 -17.84 0.10
N CYS A 793 10.78 -17.38 1.35
CA CYS A 793 9.58 -16.86 1.99
C CYS A 793 9.31 -15.41 1.52
N PRO A 794 8.11 -15.07 1.00
CA PRO A 794 7.77 -13.69 0.63
C PRO A 794 7.36 -12.83 1.84
N LEU A 795 6.88 -13.46 2.91
CA LEU A 795 6.11 -12.87 4.02
C LEU A 795 6.93 -12.04 5.06
N LEU A 796 8.20 -11.70 4.81
CA LEU A 796 9.08 -11.13 5.84
C LEU A 796 9.87 -9.91 5.38
N SER A 797 9.95 -8.93 6.29
CA SER A 797 10.49 -7.58 6.07
C SER A 797 11.93 -7.56 5.54
N LEU A 798 12.20 -6.56 4.70
CA LEU A 798 13.52 -6.14 4.23
C LEU A 798 14.51 -5.81 5.37
N GLU A 799 14.07 -5.74 6.62
CA GLU A 799 14.91 -5.47 7.79
C GLU A 799 15.44 -6.74 8.49
N LYS A 800 14.95 -7.94 8.13
CA LYS A 800 15.19 -9.18 8.92
C LYS A 800 15.96 -10.29 8.20
N GLY A 801 16.42 -10.04 6.97
CA GLY A 801 17.20 -11.00 6.18
C GLY A 801 16.36 -12.02 5.43
N GLU A 802 17.04 -12.94 4.74
CA GLU A 802 16.38 -13.92 3.87
C GLU A 802 15.99 -15.19 4.61
N TYR A 803 14.74 -15.60 4.44
CA TYR A 803 14.20 -16.82 5.04
C TYR A 803 13.81 -17.82 3.95
N ILE A 804 14.21 -19.08 4.13
CA ILE A 804 13.88 -20.20 3.25
C ILE A 804 12.86 -21.11 3.96
N VAL A 805 11.85 -21.54 3.22
CA VAL A 805 10.92 -22.61 3.59
C VAL A 805 11.34 -23.88 2.86
N ALA A 806 11.32 -25.02 3.54
CA ALA A 806 11.65 -26.32 2.96
C ALA A 806 10.74 -27.42 3.50
N GLY A 807 10.50 -28.45 2.68
CA GLY A 807 9.88 -29.69 3.11
C GLY A 807 10.79 -30.49 4.05
N SER A 808 10.29 -31.59 4.60
CA SER A 808 11.03 -32.43 5.53
C SER A 808 10.51 -33.87 5.59
N GLU A 809 11.40 -34.79 5.96
CA GLU A 809 11.13 -36.24 6.03
C GLU A 809 10.33 -36.63 7.28
N ASP A 810 10.25 -35.75 8.29
CA ASP A 810 9.37 -35.87 9.46
C ASP A 810 7.91 -35.44 9.17
N SER A 811 7.53 -35.36 7.89
CA SER A 811 6.19 -34.97 7.39
C SER A 811 5.74 -33.54 7.73
N ASN A 812 6.66 -32.70 8.21
CA ASN A 812 6.39 -31.31 8.60
C ASN A 812 6.89 -30.31 7.54
N VAL A 813 6.23 -29.15 7.48
CA VAL A 813 6.75 -27.98 6.76
C VAL A 813 7.42 -27.03 7.75
N TYR A 814 8.65 -26.61 7.47
CA TYR A 814 9.41 -25.71 8.35
C TYR A 814 9.25 -24.27 7.89
N LEU A 815 8.66 -23.44 8.76
CA LEU A 815 8.42 -22.02 8.53
C LEU A 815 9.39 -21.15 9.35
N PRO A 816 9.53 -19.85 9.01
CA PRO A 816 10.34 -18.92 9.78
C PRO A 816 9.86 -18.78 11.24
N ASN A 817 10.76 -18.36 12.13
CA ASN A 817 10.50 -18.17 13.56
C ASN A 817 9.96 -19.44 14.26
N SER A 818 10.49 -20.60 13.87
CA SER A 818 10.25 -21.91 14.51
C SER A 818 8.82 -22.46 14.45
N ALA A 819 7.94 -21.83 13.66
CA ALA A 819 6.64 -22.40 13.34
C ALA A 819 6.76 -23.66 12.46
N LYS A 820 5.91 -24.66 12.74
CA LYS A 820 5.75 -25.86 11.92
C LYS A 820 4.33 -25.92 11.37
N ALA A 821 4.19 -26.29 10.10
CA ALA A 821 2.89 -26.67 9.54
C ALA A 821 2.75 -28.20 9.61
N TYR A 822 1.74 -28.67 10.34
CA TYR A 822 1.40 -30.08 10.54
C TYR A 822 0.19 -30.41 9.67
N GLY A 823 0.32 -31.36 8.74
CA GLY A 823 -0.75 -31.63 7.75
C GLY A 823 -0.50 -32.85 6.86
N HIS A 824 0.75 -33.10 6.49
CA HIS A 824 1.10 -34.31 5.74
C HIS A 824 1.32 -35.50 6.67
N ARG A 825 0.96 -36.70 6.20
CA ARG A 825 1.20 -37.97 6.91
C ARG A 825 2.51 -38.66 6.47
N PHE A 826 3.17 -38.08 5.46
CA PHE A 826 4.36 -38.61 4.80
C PHE A 826 5.35 -37.48 4.48
N PRO A 827 6.63 -37.78 4.19
CA PRO A 827 7.65 -36.80 3.82
C PRO A 827 7.16 -35.73 2.83
N VAL A 828 7.34 -34.46 3.19
CA VAL A 828 6.98 -33.31 2.35
C VAL A 828 8.04 -33.15 1.26
N GLY A 829 7.69 -33.52 0.03
CA GLY A 829 8.56 -33.47 -1.13
C GLY A 829 8.64 -32.07 -1.75
N ASP A 830 7.55 -31.31 -1.73
CA ASP A 830 7.48 -30.02 -2.43
C ASP A 830 6.90 -28.88 -1.58
N VAL A 831 7.35 -27.65 -1.84
CA VAL A 831 6.89 -26.39 -1.22
C VAL A 831 6.96 -25.24 -2.24
N ALA A 832 5.86 -24.52 -2.44
CA ALA A 832 5.80 -23.37 -3.36
C ALA A 832 4.91 -22.25 -2.82
N TRP A 833 5.39 -21.01 -2.89
CA TRP A 833 4.61 -19.81 -2.53
C TRP A 833 3.94 -19.20 -3.75
N ASN A 834 2.71 -18.70 -3.60
CA ASN A 834 2.06 -17.89 -4.63
C ASN A 834 2.29 -16.39 -4.42
N HIS A 835 2.02 -15.61 -5.46
CA HIS A 835 2.15 -14.14 -5.48
C HIS A 835 1.22 -13.42 -4.47
N GLY A 836 0.36 -14.13 -3.75
CA GLY A 836 -0.60 -13.61 -2.76
C GLY A 836 -0.40 -14.19 -1.35
N GLU A 837 0.82 -14.54 -0.96
CA GLU A 837 1.21 -15.01 0.39
C GLU A 837 0.58 -16.34 0.85
N ASN A 838 0.16 -17.22 -0.07
CA ASN A 838 -0.30 -18.57 0.26
C ASN A 838 0.78 -19.59 -0.08
N LEU A 839 0.91 -20.63 0.74
CA LEU A 839 1.87 -21.71 0.55
C LEU A 839 1.13 -22.98 0.10
N LEU A 840 1.58 -23.61 -0.97
CA LEU A 840 1.27 -24.99 -1.30
C LEU A 840 2.41 -25.89 -0.83
N THR A 841 2.10 -27.05 -0.29
CA THR A 841 3.09 -28.14 -0.11
C THR A 841 2.52 -29.47 -0.55
N SER A 842 3.39 -30.41 -0.93
CA SER A 842 2.98 -31.79 -1.25
C SER A 842 3.85 -32.84 -0.58
N ASP A 843 3.26 -34.01 -0.32
CA ASP A 843 3.99 -35.19 0.14
C ASP A 843 4.25 -36.22 -0.96
N ILE A 844 5.10 -37.19 -0.64
CA ILE A 844 5.53 -38.27 -1.56
C ILE A 844 4.39 -39.21 -2.03
N TYR A 845 3.15 -39.05 -1.55
CA TYR A 845 1.96 -39.76 -2.06
C TYR A 845 1.03 -38.82 -2.86
N GLY A 846 1.48 -37.61 -3.20
CA GLY A 846 0.80 -36.68 -4.08
C GLY A 846 -0.38 -35.94 -3.45
N ILE A 847 -0.54 -35.97 -2.12
CA ILE A 847 -1.49 -35.09 -1.42
C ILE A 847 -0.89 -33.67 -1.46
N VAL A 848 -1.67 -32.68 -1.91
CA VAL A 848 -1.23 -31.27 -1.92
C VAL A 848 -2.13 -30.42 -1.01
N ILE A 849 -1.52 -29.75 -0.03
CA ILE A 849 -2.19 -28.89 0.95
C ILE A 849 -1.95 -27.41 0.62
N LEU A 850 -3.04 -26.65 0.49
CA LEU A 850 -3.00 -25.18 0.42
C LEU A 850 -3.10 -24.57 1.82
N TRP A 851 -1.95 -24.16 2.35
CA TRP A 851 -1.82 -23.41 3.59
C TRP A 851 -2.26 -21.96 3.37
N LYS A 852 -3.57 -21.76 3.51
CA LYS A 852 -4.16 -20.43 3.59
C LYS A 852 -4.03 -19.90 5.02
N ARG A 853 -3.34 -18.77 5.19
CA ARG A 853 -3.21 -18.10 6.49
C ARG A 853 -4.60 -17.78 7.06
N GLU A 854 -4.92 -18.33 8.23
CA GLU A 854 -6.20 -18.08 8.86
C GLU A 854 -6.33 -16.60 9.24
N LYS A 855 -7.44 -15.97 8.84
CA LYS A 855 -7.89 -14.68 9.36
C LYS A 855 -9.09 -14.95 10.27
N THR A 856 -8.81 -15.18 11.56
CA THR A 856 -9.80 -15.51 12.58
C THR A 856 -10.96 -14.50 12.57
N ARG A 857 -12.20 -15.02 12.52
CA ARG A 857 -13.41 -14.22 12.26
C ARG A 857 -14.54 -14.67 13.17
N GLN A 858 -15.04 -13.76 14.01
CA GLN A 858 -16.49 -13.76 14.27
C GLN A 858 -17.20 -13.20 13.02
N SER A 859 -18.37 -13.72 12.70
CA SER A 859 -18.97 -13.66 11.35
C SER A 859 -20.41 -13.09 11.44
N ARG A 860 -21.02 -12.48 10.41
CA ARG A 860 -21.26 -12.87 8.99
C ARG A 860 -21.54 -11.59 8.15
N ASN A 861 -21.61 -11.59 6.80
CA ASN A 861 -21.85 -12.69 5.87
C ASN A 861 -21.05 -12.58 4.55
N GLN A 862 -20.57 -13.74 4.08
CA GLN A 862 -20.30 -14.15 2.69
C GLN A 862 -19.90 -13.12 1.61
N ASN A 863 -18.61 -13.10 1.29
CA ASN A 863 -18.14 -13.79 0.08
C ASN A 863 -16.81 -14.49 0.38
N PHE A 864 -16.65 -15.75 -0.04
CA PHE A 864 -15.54 -16.62 0.34
C PHE A 864 -14.81 -17.16 -0.89
N PHE A 865 -13.48 -17.03 -0.91
CA PHE A 865 -12.62 -17.88 -1.72
C PHE A 865 -12.06 -19.01 -0.83
N PRO A 866 -12.50 -20.27 -1.03
CA PRO A 866 -12.20 -21.39 -0.14
C PRO A 866 -10.73 -21.85 -0.21
N ALA A 867 -10.33 -22.70 0.75
CA ALA A 867 -9.11 -23.51 0.63
C ALA A 867 -9.34 -24.66 -0.36
N VAL A 868 -8.29 -25.07 -1.06
CA VAL A 868 -8.34 -26.09 -2.12
C VAL A 868 -7.28 -27.14 -1.86
N LEU A 869 -7.70 -28.39 -1.71
CA LEU A 869 -6.83 -29.57 -1.68
C LEU A 869 -6.68 -30.06 -3.13
N VAL A 870 -5.44 -30.16 -3.62
CA VAL A 870 -5.19 -30.54 -5.03
C VAL A 870 -4.85 -32.02 -5.07
N ASP A 871 -5.81 -32.80 -5.59
CA ASP A 871 -5.83 -34.26 -5.69
C ASP A 871 -5.64 -35.05 -4.37
N SER A 872 -6.11 -36.30 -4.36
CA SER A 872 -5.71 -37.31 -3.37
C SER A 872 -6.05 -38.71 -3.87
N PHE A 873 -5.02 -39.55 -3.98
CA PHE A 873 -5.12 -40.93 -4.43
C PHE A 873 -5.14 -41.92 -3.25
N SER A 874 -6.32 -42.41 -2.92
CA SER A 874 -6.45 -43.60 -2.08
C SER A 874 -6.04 -44.84 -2.88
N TYR A 875 -4.78 -45.27 -2.75
CA TYR A 875 -4.29 -46.48 -3.40
C TYR A 875 -5.03 -47.70 -2.83
N GLN A 876 -5.82 -48.42 -3.64
CA GLN A 876 -6.54 -49.62 -3.21
C GLN A 876 -5.60 -50.82 -3.03
N ALA A 877 -4.87 -50.83 -1.91
CA ALA A 877 -4.35 -52.06 -1.34
C ALA A 877 -5.53 -52.91 -0.84
N LYS A 878 -5.78 -54.07 -1.47
CA LYS A 878 -6.86 -54.97 -1.06
C LYS A 878 -6.57 -55.55 0.33
N GLY A 879 -7.50 -55.37 1.26
CA GLY A 879 -7.61 -56.21 2.45
C GLY A 879 -6.98 -55.67 3.73
N CYS A 880 -7.53 -54.58 4.28
CA CYS A 880 -7.66 -54.46 5.74
C CYS A 880 -8.87 -53.58 6.09
N SER A 881 -9.72 -54.04 7.01
CA SER A 881 -10.86 -53.27 7.53
C SER A 881 -10.42 -52.51 8.78
N ILE A 882 -10.64 -51.19 8.81
CA ILE A 882 -10.41 -50.37 10.01
C ILE A 882 -11.73 -49.68 10.37
N THR A 883 -12.34 -50.15 11.46
CA THR A 883 -13.46 -49.49 12.14
C THR A 883 -12.92 -48.39 13.07
N SER A 884 -13.52 -47.20 13.00
CA SER A 884 -13.57 -46.17 14.06
C SER A 884 -12.32 -45.94 14.93
N LEU A 885 -11.61 -44.83 14.70
CA LEU A 885 -10.98 -44.01 15.76
C LEU A 885 -10.47 -42.66 15.20
N ASP A 886 -11.16 -41.60 15.58
CA ASP A 886 -10.63 -40.32 16.10
C ASP A 886 -9.44 -39.56 15.45
N TRP A 887 -9.82 -38.42 14.85
CA TRP A 887 -9.19 -37.08 14.89
C TRP A 887 -7.99 -36.66 14.01
N ILE A 888 -8.10 -35.39 13.56
CA ILE A 888 -7.15 -34.44 12.93
C ILE A 888 -6.44 -34.87 11.64
N LEU A 889 -6.95 -34.41 10.48
CA LEU A 889 -6.40 -33.27 9.69
C LEU A 889 -7.31 -32.96 8.49
#